data_AF-A0A8H6DL92-F1
#
_entry.id   AF-A0A8H6DL92-F1
#
_cell.length_a   1.000
_cell.length_b   1.000
_cell.length_c   1.000
_cell.angle_alpha   90.00
_cell.angle_beta   90.00
_cell.angle_gamma   90.00
#
_symmetry.space_group_name_H-M   'P 1'
#
loop_
_entity.id
_entity.type
_entity.pdbx_description
1 polymer ?
#
loop_
_entity_poly.entity_id
_entity_poly.type
_entity_poly.pdbx_seq_one_letter_code
_entity_poly.pdbx_strand_id
1 'polypeptide(L)'
;MSTNTPAQQALEQAQQAFRSKVESPNIYEEILSAGTIEEVYKLTNDIQSKLAPQGKLRHLAKIKPFLDRLSEYAGVIEVFVQVKPDILALIWGPIKIILHWSSQISSVLDKVANVLESAGYALPHFARMAQTFNTSDAVMSALTLYYEDILDLYTVLFHFFRKTRWKQFFEVLWPKYLNKIDPIINNLEKHSLLMKNEVTFIDIQEAREARARTSEQLSRAESSRQIQRFRSLRSRVSPDLYDSRLDWFRNRCVSGCATWLLDDGEFGEWMDPNSNTTCLWLQGIPGAGKTYLSAAAIDHIREHHQTLFAFVSYGMKSSQSALSILHSLVFQAAEDDESFQTHLLDSKERELQGNTSYVLELLKTFLTTAGRTYIIIDGLDEMDEYERQILLKRFDELSKNCSDVRLFISSRAEDDIATALQDKATAIRVDHRNSRSIQTYIDRRLEQWLANQGFDLAVRKELFQSVSPILAKANGMFLYARIILDNLEQMNTIEEIRAELRALPNDLDSAYHRIFRRINTLDDKLRSKCRRLLGWIGCAPLAMTAPEMEQALAVKFRARGNAKHVPTIINKFNFVKMCGPIIEVVDEKLQFVHFTVHEYLFSNTVVDSIDMDFSTRELAKTIISYLNLTLIDDLEDDEIRGNILVGKYRLFEYGCYYWPTLVHQSLGRDYPRSLVRALAVMFQQGKNYSFVHPTDESGPPFRCPKLQEESPEVFLMLFETLRFYLDDRRFDWNSGNSDTWINLNPLTTSQMLLRIQQQHASLVDSREDLKLSLLRSNYGSNLFRCTHVFCQHSFRGFKTPEELNEHTKNHGKPWKCFSPNCDFSTIGFSTKSRRDEHWLKVHLPAPEELQKGASDFDKMDVLELERFLPALVIEGDVDGVQRLLASPGGKNLRPEVIKSARRLAAKTGSLVLTQFLVPIDRPKTPEEIIKLAIQSQDVDFAKWAIPQTKPEDCVNMMKVTLSSKSEEIYTLWEDYLTTLPPTVTTGPSHKERLTLECIFNRTLFKDIKNNSVKEARVKHTLRRLRNRFSTRSLGVLLTNIAKSSCSLPLAQELIALGASMEFPRDEKGTGLTALHLASKNTSREAALLMQYLILKGAAIQLDTSPAHGIWQGKGAEEMAKWVGMTWEELHNQYLSSSPGHKSK
;
A
#
# COMPACT_ATOMS: atom_id res chain seq x y z
N MET A 1 -27.84 18.11 62.65
CA MET A 1 -27.63 17.76 61.23
C MET A 1 -26.99 18.98 60.59
N SER A 2 -25.67 19.00 60.45
CA SER A 2 -24.97 20.14 59.86
C SER A 2 -25.28 20.18 58.36
N THR A 3 -25.89 21.25 57.90
CA THR A 3 -26.09 21.52 56.48
C THR A 3 -24.73 21.81 55.84
N ASN A 4 -24.16 20.86 55.10
CA ASN A 4 -22.94 21.04 54.31
C ASN A 4 -23.10 22.27 53.40
N THR A 5 -22.04 23.08 53.27
CA THR A 5 -22.05 24.23 52.36
C THR A 5 -22.10 23.79 50.89
N PRO A 6 -22.64 24.59 49.95
CA PRO A 6 -22.71 24.23 48.53
C PRO A 6 -21.34 23.85 47.92
N ALA A 7 -20.26 24.51 48.37
CA ALA A 7 -18.90 24.18 47.95
C ALA A 7 -18.45 22.79 48.45
N GLN A 8 -18.83 22.41 49.67
CA GLN A 8 -18.52 21.10 50.23
C GLN A 8 -19.24 19.99 49.45
N GLN A 9 -20.50 20.19 49.07
CA GLN A 9 -21.23 19.26 48.22
C GLN A 9 -20.58 19.11 46.84
N ALA A 10 -20.10 20.20 46.24
CA ALA A 10 -19.47 20.16 44.92
C ALA A 10 -18.10 19.44 44.94
N LEU A 11 -17.30 19.61 46.00
CA LEU A 11 -16.06 18.83 46.20
C LEU A 11 -16.35 17.34 46.42
N GLU A 12 -17.39 17.00 47.19
CA GLU A 12 -17.84 15.61 47.38
C GLU A 12 -18.32 14.98 46.06
N GLN A 13 -19.03 15.74 45.22
CA GLN A 13 -19.43 15.29 43.88
C GLN A 13 -18.22 15.06 42.96
N ALA A 14 -17.24 15.97 42.96
CA ALA A 14 -16.01 15.81 42.19
C ALA A 14 -15.21 14.58 42.66
N GLN A 15 -15.14 14.34 43.97
CA GLN A 15 -14.55 13.14 44.56
C GLN A 15 -15.25 11.86 44.08
N GLN A 16 -16.59 11.83 44.11
CA GLN A 16 -17.37 10.67 43.65
C GLN A 16 -17.18 10.43 42.15
N ALA A 17 -17.17 11.49 41.34
CA ALA A 17 -16.91 11.41 39.90
C ALA A 17 -15.48 10.92 39.59
N PHE A 18 -14.49 11.31 40.39
CA PHE A 18 -13.14 10.78 40.26
C PHE A 18 -13.07 9.31 40.67
N ARG A 19 -13.72 8.93 41.77
CA ARG A 19 -13.79 7.53 42.22
C ARG A 19 -14.40 6.62 41.16
N SER A 20 -15.49 7.05 40.49
CA SER A 20 -16.11 6.26 39.44
C SER A 20 -15.20 6.09 38.22
N LYS A 21 -14.42 7.11 37.86
CA LYS A 21 -13.45 7.05 36.74
C LYS A 21 -12.19 6.21 37.02
N VAL A 22 -11.79 6.03 38.29
CA VAL A 22 -10.60 5.25 38.67
C VAL A 22 -10.85 3.73 38.66
N GLU A 23 -12.11 3.27 38.69
CA GLU A 23 -12.54 1.86 38.47
C GLU A 23 -11.65 0.78 39.15
N SER A 24 -11.14 1.04 40.37
CA SER A 24 -10.36 0.09 41.16
C SER A 24 -10.41 0.47 42.65
N PRO A 25 -11.09 -0.32 43.51
CA PRO A 25 -11.24 -0.01 44.94
C PRO A 25 -9.89 0.08 45.67
N ASN A 26 -8.98 -0.86 45.40
CA ASN A 26 -7.69 -0.95 46.09
C ASN A 26 -6.78 0.25 45.81
N ILE A 27 -6.77 0.74 44.57
CA ILE A 27 -5.98 1.92 44.19
C ILE A 27 -6.56 3.16 44.86
N TYR A 28 -7.89 3.25 44.95
CA TYR A 28 -8.54 4.37 45.60
C TYR A 28 -8.23 4.43 47.10
N GLU A 29 -8.21 3.28 47.80
CA GLU A 29 -7.76 3.21 49.19
C GLU A 29 -6.30 3.61 49.36
N GLU A 30 -5.42 3.18 48.44
CA GLU A 30 -4.01 3.59 48.44
C GLU A 30 -3.86 5.10 48.25
N ILE A 31 -4.67 5.73 47.39
CA ILE A 31 -4.70 7.18 47.22
C ILE A 31 -5.04 7.88 48.55
N LEU A 32 -6.08 7.40 49.24
CA LEU A 32 -6.53 7.99 50.51
C LEU A 32 -5.52 7.81 51.66
N SER A 33 -4.59 6.86 51.55
CA SER A 33 -3.56 6.60 52.56
C SER A 33 -2.44 7.66 52.62
N ALA A 34 -2.35 8.54 51.61
CA ALA A 34 -1.31 9.56 51.51
C ALA A 34 -1.89 10.96 51.72
N GLY A 35 -1.77 11.46 52.95
CA GLY A 35 -2.46 12.68 53.39
C GLY A 35 -1.64 13.96 53.31
N THR A 36 -0.33 13.89 53.11
CA THR A 36 0.57 15.03 53.33
C THR A 36 1.58 15.26 52.20
N ILE A 37 2.01 16.51 52.03
CA ILE A 37 3.03 16.90 51.06
C ILE A 37 4.41 16.34 51.40
N GLU A 38 4.73 16.17 52.70
CA GLU A 38 5.98 15.60 53.18
C GLU A 38 6.21 14.18 52.65
N GLU A 39 5.14 13.39 52.51
CA GLU A 39 5.21 12.05 51.92
C GLU A 39 5.61 12.09 50.44
N VAL A 40 5.13 13.08 49.69
CA VAL A 40 5.48 13.26 48.27
C VAL A 40 6.94 13.70 48.15
N TYR A 41 7.41 14.64 48.98
CA TYR A 41 8.81 15.04 49.02
C TYR A 41 9.73 13.88 49.41
N LYS A 42 9.35 13.09 50.43
CA LYS A 42 10.07 11.89 50.82
C LYS A 42 10.16 10.89 49.65
N LEU A 43 9.05 10.64 48.94
CA LEU A 43 9.07 9.76 47.76
C LEU A 43 9.99 10.28 46.66
N THR A 44 9.97 11.58 46.34
CA THR A 44 10.88 12.14 45.32
C THR A 44 12.34 11.95 45.69
N ASN A 45 12.69 12.17 46.96
CA ASN A 45 14.03 11.92 47.48
C ASN A 45 14.40 10.43 47.39
N ASP A 46 13.51 9.54 47.81
CA ASP A 46 13.70 8.09 47.74
C ASP A 46 13.92 7.61 46.29
N ILE A 47 13.15 8.15 45.33
CA ILE A 47 13.32 7.87 43.90
C ILE A 47 14.70 8.35 43.41
N GLN A 48 15.10 9.58 43.76
CA GLN A 48 16.41 10.10 43.36
C GLN A 48 17.56 9.30 43.98
N SER A 49 17.48 8.95 45.27
CA SER A 49 18.47 8.11 45.95
C SER A 49 18.58 6.72 45.34
N LYS A 50 17.47 6.14 44.88
CA LYS A 50 17.48 4.84 44.16
C LYS A 50 18.06 4.94 42.75
N LEU A 51 17.85 6.05 42.05
CA LEU A 51 18.35 6.27 40.69
C LEU A 51 19.82 6.76 40.64
N ALA A 52 20.34 7.31 41.73
CA ALA A 52 21.70 7.84 41.82
C ALA A 52 22.81 6.80 41.51
N PRO A 53 22.79 5.59 42.09
CA PRO A 53 23.81 4.58 41.81
C PRO A 53 23.77 4.07 40.36
N GLN A 54 22.64 4.24 39.67
CA GLN A 54 22.44 3.78 38.29
C GLN A 54 22.83 4.83 37.24
N GLY A 55 23.32 6.01 37.65
CA GLY A 55 23.60 7.13 36.75
C GLY A 55 22.34 7.71 36.09
N LYS A 56 21.15 7.47 36.68
CA LYS A 56 19.85 7.84 36.11
C LYS A 56 19.14 8.95 36.90
N LEU A 57 19.86 9.74 37.69
CA LEU A 57 19.31 10.91 38.40
C LEU A 57 18.45 11.76 37.46
N ARG A 58 17.27 12.14 37.95
CA ARG A 58 16.32 13.03 37.26
C ARG A 58 16.15 14.31 38.05
N HIS A 59 15.93 15.42 37.37
CA HIS A 59 15.71 16.72 38.01
C HIS A 59 14.28 16.80 38.59
N LEU A 60 13.96 16.00 39.61
CA LEU A 60 12.63 16.00 40.22
C LEU A 60 12.33 17.30 40.97
N ALA A 61 13.34 18.09 41.33
CA ALA A 61 13.15 19.41 41.93
C ALA A 61 12.31 20.36 41.04
N LYS A 62 12.22 20.11 39.73
CA LYS A 62 11.38 20.89 38.81
C LYS A 62 9.88 20.78 39.05
N ILE A 63 9.40 19.76 39.78
CA ILE A 63 7.96 19.64 40.14
C ILE A 63 7.57 20.55 41.31
N LYS A 64 8.56 21.18 41.97
CA LYS A 64 8.35 22.05 43.13
C LYS A 64 7.29 23.14 42.92
N PRO A 65 7.23 23.86 41.77
CA PRO A 65 6.18 24.84 41.53
C PRO A 65 4.76 24.26 41.66
N PHE A 66 4.55 23.02 41.22
CA PHE A 66 3.25 22.34 41.33
C PHE A 66 2.93 21.98 42.78
N LEU A 67 3.89 21.39 43.50
CA LEU A 67 3.69 21.00 44.90
C LEU A 67 3.47 22.21 45.80
N ASP A 68 4.24 23.28 45.62
CA ASP A 68 4.11 24.51 46.41
C ASP A 68 2.74 25.18 46.17
N ARG A 69 2.26 25.21 44.91
CA ARG A 69 0.93 25.72 44.55
C ARG A 69 -0.21 24.91 45.16
N LEU A 70 -0.11 23.58 45.10
CA LEU A 70 -1.10 22.70 45.71
C LEU A 70 -1.08 22.79 47.24
N SER A 71 0.06 23.12 47.84
CA SER A 71 0.17 23.35 49.29
C SER A 71 -0.57 24.63 49.70
N GLU A 72 -0.37 25.72 48.95
CA GLU A 72 -1.15 26.96 49.13
C GLU A 72 -2.66 26.68 48.97
N TYR A 73 -3.03 25.88 47.96
CA TYR A 73 -4.43 25.50 47.70
C TYR A 73 -5.04 24.67 48.82
N ALA A 74 -4.32 23.65 49.32
CA ALA A 74 -4.77 22.80 50.42
C ALA A 74 -5.03 23.62 51.69
N GLY A 75 -4.11 24.53 52.03
CA GLY A 75 -4.27 25.42 53.19
C GLY A 75 -5.46 26.37 53.06
N VAL A 76 -5.73 26.90 51.86
CA VAL A 76 -6.93 27.71 51.60
C VAL A 76 -8.20 26.87 51.80
N ILE A 77 -8.28 25.71 51.16
CA ILE A 77 -9.48 24.86 51.22
C ILE A 77 -9.75 24.34 52.64
N GLU A 78 -8.72 23.99 53.40
CA GLU A 78 -8.82 23.52 54.79
C GLU A 78 -9.44 24.59 55.70
N VAL A 79 -9.04 25.86 55.54
CA VAL A 79 -9.57 27.00 56.31
C VAL A 79 -11.02 27.33 55.93
N PHE A 80 -11.37 27.28 54.64
CA PHE A 80 -12.66 27.79 54.17
C PHE A 80 -13.81 26.78 54.14
N VAL A 81 -13.52 25.48 54.02
CA VAL A 81 -14.57 24.48 53.72
C VAL A 81 -14.67 23.38 54.80
N GLN A 82 -13.87 23.42 55.87
CA GLN A 82 -13.81 22.37 56.90
C GLN A 82 -13.74 20.97 56.27
N VAL A 83 -12.79 20.82 55.33
CA VAL A 83 -12.73 19.69 54.41
C VAL A 83 -12.42 18.38 55.11
N LYS A 84 -13.10 17.31 54.68
CA LYS A 84 -12.82 15.94 55.13
C LYS A 84 -11.41 15.52 54.71
N PRO A 85 -10.66 14.78 55.55
CA PRO A 85 -9.32 14.29 55.21
C PRO A 85 -9.22 13.61 53.84
N ASP A 86 -10.26 12.88 53.45
CA ASP A 86 -10.33 12.15 52.18
C ASP A 86 -10.26 13.05 50.94
N ILE A 87 -10.77 14.29 51.02
CA ILE A 87 -10.72 15.26 49.91
C ILE A 87 -9.31 15.86 49.79
N LEU A 88 -8.64 16.12 50.91
CA LEU A 88 -7.25 16.59 50.93
C LEU A 88 -6.29 15.49 50.44
N ALA A 89 -6.55 14.23 50.77
CA ALA A 89 -5.75 13.09 50.30
C ALA A 89 -5.74 12.95 48.77
N LEU A 90 -6.82 13.35 48.08
CA LEU A 90 -6.88 13.37 46.61
C LEU A 90 -5.98 14.43 45.96
N ILE A 91 -5.42 15.38 46.72
CA ILE A 91 -4.42 16.32 46.22
C ILE A 91 -3.05 15.62 46.13
N TRP A 92 -2.70 14.81 47.14
CA TRP A 92 -1.35 14.27 47.31
C TRP A 92 -1.20 12.83 46.83
N GLY A 93 -2.16 11.97 47.17
CA GLY A 93 -2.13 10.53 46.85
C GLY A 93 -1.96 10.22 45.37
N PRO A 94 -2.68 10.88 44.43
CA PRO A 94 -2.49 10.66 43.00
C PRO A 94 -1.07 10.93 42.52
N ILE A 95 -0.45 12.02 43.00
CA ILE A 95 0.91 12.39 42.63
C ILE A 95 1.89 11.30 43.06
N LYS A 96 1.73 10.78 44.29
CA LYS A 96 2.55 9.70 44.83
C LYS A 96 2.50 8.46 43.94
N ILE A 97 1.31 8.01 43.54
CA ILE A 97 1.12 6.83 42.68
C ILE A 97 1.66 7.08 41.27
N ILE A 98 1.37 8.24 40.67
CA ILE A 98 1.83 8.59 39.32
C ILE A 98 3.37 8.66 39.27
N LEU A 99 4.01 9.26 40.28
CA LEU A 99 5.47 9.30 40.39
C LEU A 99 6.05 7.89 40.62
N HIS A 100 5.40 7.08 41.44
CA HIS A 100 5.81 5.70 41.66
C HIS A 100 5.76 4.87 40.35
N TRP A 101 4.65 4.92 39.61
CA TRP A 101 4.52 4.19 38.34
C TRP A 101 5.46 4.71 37.26
N SER A 102 5.59 6.03 37.12
CA SER A 102 6.49 6.64 36.13
C SER A 102 7.97 6.38 36.45
N SER A 103 8.35 6.21 37.72
CA SER A 103 9.73 5.93 38.12
C SER A 103 10.31 4.62 37.56
N GLN A 104 9.43 3.71 37.10
CA GLN A 104 9.84 2.44 36.50
C GLN A 104 10.61 2.61 35.18
N ILE A 105 10.41 3.72 34.46
CA ILE A 105 11.12 4.05 33.21
C ILE A 105 11.54 5.51 33.25
N SER A 106 12.84 5.78 33.19
CA SER A 106 13.37 7.12 33.45
C SER A 106 12.90 8.19 32.46
N SER A 107 12.66 7.85 31.18
CA SER A 107 12.07 8.77 30.20
C SER A 107 10.61 9.10 30.50
N VAL A 108 9.86 8.16 31.07
CA VAL A 108 8.47 8.35 31.47
C VAL A 108 8.40 9.29 32.67
N LEU A 109 9.26 9.06 33.67
CA LEU A 109 9.40 9.96 34.82
C LEU A 109 9.71 11.40 34.38
N ASP A 110 10.59 11.59 33.40
CA ASP A 110 10.92 12.93 32.89
C ASP A 110 9.72 13.63 32.24
N LYS A 111 8.98 12.93 31.38
CA LYS A 111 7.81 13.50 30.68
C LYS A 111 6.65 13.77 31.63
N VAL A 112 6.39 12.87 32.58
CA VAL A 112 5.39 13.11 33.65
C VAL A 112 5.78 14.30 34.50
N ALA A 113 7.04 14.40 34.92
CA ALA A 113 7.51 15.52 35.72
C ALA A 113 7.44 16.85 34.95
N ASN A 114 7.63 16.87 33.62
CA ASN A 114 7.39 18.06 32.79
C ASN A 114 5.92 18.46 32.78
N VAL A 115 5.00 17.51 32.65
CA VAL A 115 3.55 17.78 32.71
C VAL A 115 3.16 18.39 34.04
N LEU A 116 3.66 17.83 35.16
CA LEU A 116 3.41 18.36 36.49
C LEU A 116 4.00 19.76 36.66
N GLU A 117 5.22 20.00 36.17
CA GLU A 117 5.84 21.34 36.17
C GLU A 117 5.00 22.37 35.41
N SER A 118 4.57 22.06 34.18
CA SER A 118 3.71 22.93 33.37
C SER A 118 2.36 23.22 34.06
N ALA A 119 1.73 22.19 34.63
CA ALA A 119 0.51 22.37 35.43
C ALA A 119 0.76 23.28 36.65
N GLY A 120 1.93 23.18 37.28
CA GLY A 120 2.33 24.06 38.38
C GLY A 120 2.43 25.53 38.00
N TYR A 121 2.97 25.84 36.82
CA TYR A 121 3.03 27.22 36.33
C TYR A 121 1.66 27.78 35.90
N ALA A 122 0.74 26.91 35.46
CA ALA A 122 -0.63 27.31 35.13
C ALA A 122 -1.46 27.67 36.37
N LEU A 123 -1.17 27.04 37.52
CA LEU A 123 -1.86 27.30 38.79
C LEU A 123 -1.51 28.68 39.37
N PRO A 124 -2.49 29.39 39.95
CA PRO A 124 -2.25 30.70 40.55
C PRO A 124 -1.68 30.61 41.98
N HIS A 125 -1.22 31.75 42.50
CA HIS A 125 -0.86 31.90 43.92
C HIS A 125 -2.12 31.96 44.80
N PHE A 126 -2.63 30.80 45.24
CA PHE A 126 -3.87 30.68 46.00
C PHE A 126 -3.88 31.49 47.30
N ALA A 127 -2.76 31.53 48.03
CA ALA A 127 -2.68 32.26 49.30
C ALA A 127 -2.87 33.78 49.11
N ARG A 128 -2.32 34.35 48.03
CA ARG A 128 -2.51 35.76 47.68
C ARG A 128 -3.94 36.05 47.25
N MET A 129 -4.57 35.12 46.52
CA MET A 129 -5.93 35.31 46.05
C MET A 129 -6.95 35.26 47.18
N ALA A 130 -6.78 34.32 48.11
CA ALA A 130 -7.64 34.21 49.29
C ALA A 130 -7.59 35.45 50.21
N GLN A 131 -6.48 36.20 50.20
CA GLN A 131 -6.35 37.46 50.95
C GLN A 131 -6.99 38.66 50.24
N THR A 132 -7.02 38.66 48.91
CA THR A 132 -7.55 39.77 48.09
C THR A 132 -9.08 39.74 47.98
N PHE A 133 -9.69 38.56 48.00
CA PHE A 133 -11.14 38.40 47.91
C PHE A 133 -11.69 37.95 49.26
N ASN A 134 -12.50 38.79 49.92
CA ASN A 134 -13.31 38.35 51.07
C ASN A 134 -14.20 37.16 50.66
N THR A 135 -14.49 36.25 51.60
CA THR A 135 -15.27 35.01 51.44
C THR A 135 -16.57 35.21 50.66
N SER A 136 -16.53 35.04 49.35
CA SER A 136 -17.71 35.06 48.46
C SER A 136 -17.93 33.66 47.87
N ASP A 137 -19.20 33.32 47.63
CA ASP A 137 -19.57 32.04 47.01
C ASP A 137 -18.93 31.84 45.63
N ALA A 138 -18.57 32.93 44.94
CA ALA A 138 -17.86 32.91 43.67
C ALA A 138 -16.42 32.37 43.82
N VAL A 139 -15.67 32.81 44.84
CA VAL A 139 -14.31 32.30 45.09
C VAL A 139 -14.33 30.81 45.44
N MET A 140 -15.31 30.39 46.24
CA MET A 140 -15.47 28.98 46.65
C MET A 140 -15.83 28.08 45.46
N SER A 141 -16.67 28.58 44.56
CA SER A 141 -17.05 27.85 43.34
C SER A 141 -15.87 27.78 42.36
N ALA A 142 -15.03 28.81 42.28
CA ALA A 142 -13.80 28.78 41.49
C ALA A 142 -12.71 27.86 42.08
N LEU A 143 -12.56 27.79 43.40
CA LEU A 143 -11.70 26.80 44.06
C LEU A 143 -12.12 25.36 43.72
N THR A 144 -13.42 25.12 43.59
CA THR A 144 -13.96 23.81 43.17
C THR A 144 -13.63 23.50 41.71
N LEU A 145 -13.63 24.50 40.81
CA LEU A 145 -13.19 24.33 39.42
C LEU A 145 -11.74 23.83 39.33
N TYR A 146 -10.82 24.40 40.11
CA TYR A 146 -9.43 23.92 40.13
C TYR A 146 -9.33 22.48 40.65
N TYR A 147 -10.12 22.12 41.66
CA TYR A 147 -10.15 20.75 42.16
C TYR A 147 -10.52 19.78 41.04
N GLU A 148 -11.58 20.13 40.30
CA GLU A 148 -12.09 19.34 39.19
C GLU A 148 -11.09 19.21 38.04
N ASP A 149 -10.33 20.27 37.71
CA ASP A 149 -9.27 20.23 36.69
C ASP A 149 -8.09 19.37 37.11
N ILE A 150 -7.67 19.47 38.39
CA ILE A 150 -6.59 18.65 38.97
C ILE A 150 -6.97 17.17 38.92
N LEU A 151 -8.20 16.83 39.30
CA LEU A 151 -8.70 15.46 39.25
C LEU A 151 -8.83 14.92 37.81
N ASP A 152 -9.16 15.77 36.83
CA ASP A 152 -9.15 15.38 35.42
C ASP A 152 -7.73 15.10 34.92
N LEU A 153 -6.75 15.92 35.30
CA LEU A 153 -5.34 15.67 34.98
C LEU A 153 -4.90 14.30 35.50
N TYR A 154 -5.23 14.01 36.76
CA TYR A 154 -4.95 12.70 37.36
C TYR A 154 -5.69 11.58 36.65
N THR A 155 -6.97 11.77 36.30
CA THR A 155 -7.75 10.76 35.56
C THR A 155 -7.06 10.37 34.25
N VAL A 156 -6.61 11.34 33.47
CA VAL A 156 -5.94 11.10 32.18
C VAL A 156 -4.63 10.32 32.38
N LEU A 157 -3.84 10.69 33.40
CA LEU A 157 -2.59 9.99 33.74
C LEU A 157 -2.85 8.57 34.29
N PHE A 158 -3.86 8.40 35.14
CA PHE A 158 -4.29 7.08 35.62
C PHE A 158 -4.72 6.18 34.46
N HIS A 159 -5.55 6.69 33.56
CA HIS A 159 -5.98 5.96 32.38
C HIS A 159 -4.79 5.51 31.52
N PHE A 160 -3.75 6.35 31.38
CA PHE A 160 -2.52 5.97 30.69
C PHE A 160 -1.82 4.78 31.38
N PHE A 161 -1.51 4.90 32.67
CA PHE A 161 -0.75 3.89 33.40
C PHE A 161 -1.53 2.59 33.69
N ARG A 162 -2.86 2.64 33.62
CA ARG A 162 -3.71 1.46 33.76
C ARG A 162 -3.83 0.63 32.49
N LYS A 163 -3.43 1.15 31.32
CA LYS A 163 -3.39 0.34 30.10
C LYS A 163 -2.38 -0.80 30.29
N THR A 164 -2.81 -2.03 30.02
CA THR A 164 -2.03 -3.26 30.23
C THR A 164 -0.62 -3.20 29.63
N ARG A 165 -0.44 -2.43 28.56
CA ARG A 165 0.78 -2.39 27.72
C ARG A 165 1.42 -1.00 27.65
N TRP A 166 1.19 -0.15 28.64
CA TRP A 166 1.64 1.25 28.62
C TRP A 166 3.17 1.38 28.51
N LYS A 167 3.93 0.43 29.05
CA LYS A 167 5.40 0.42 29.03
C LYS A 167 5.95 0.23 27.62
N GLN A 168 5.39 -0.73 26.88
CA GLN A 168 5.83 -1.08 25.53
C GLN A 168 5.42 -0.01 24.52
N PHE A 169 4.23 0.58 24.69
CA PHE A 169 3.69 1.57 23.76
C PHE A 169 3.84 3.02 24.23
N PHE A 170 4.66 3.32 25.25
CA PHE A 170 4.76 4.66 25.82
C PHE A 170 5.05 5.74 24.78
N GLU A 171 6.09 5.57 23.97
CA GLU A 171 6.50 6.59 22.99
C GLU A 171 5.42 6.89 21.95
N VAL A 172 4.61 5.88 21.61
CA VAL A 172 3.51 6.02 20.64
C VAL A 172 2.24 6.57 21.29
N LEU A 173 1.93 6.14 22.51
CA LEU A 173 0.70 6.56 23.20
C LEU A 173 0.84 7.96 23.80
N TRP A 174 2.02 8.33 24.33
CA TRP A 174 2.20 9.56 25.10
C TRP A 174 1.77 10.85 24.37
N PRO A 175 2.09 11.06 23.07
CA PRO A 175 1.59 12.23 22.33
C PRO A 175 0.06 12.33 22.31
N LYS A 176 -0.66 11.21 22.24
CA LYS A 176 -2.14 11.19 22.31
C LYS A 176 -2.63 11.65 23.68
N TYR A 177 -1.94 11.28 24.75
CA TYR A 177 -2.30 11.72 26.10
C TYR A 177 -1.92 13.18 26.37
N LEU A 178 -0.84 13.69 25.78
CA LEU A 178 -0.54 15.13 25.82
C LEU A 178 -1.66 15.96 25.21
N ASN A 179 -2.22 15.56 24.06
CA ASN A 179 -3.39 16.25 23.47
C ASN A 179 -4.63 16.28 24.38
N LYS A 180 -4.73 15.34 25.34
CA LYS A 180 -5.79 15.33 26.36
C LYS A 180 -5.43 16.16 27.60
N ILE A 181 -4.14 16.27 27.91
CA ILE A 181 -3.61 17.01 29.05
C ILE A 181 -3.54 18.52 28.76
N ASP A 182 -3.13 18.92 27.55
CA ASP A 182 -2.96 20.33 27.18
C ASP A 182 -4.25 21.16 27.35
N PRO A 183 -5.45 20.69 26.96
CA PRO A 183 -6.70 21.39 27.25
C PRO A 183 -6.96 21.59 28.74
N ILE A 184 -6.57 20.64 29.60
CA ILE A 184 -6.71 20.74 31.05
C ILE A 184 -5.77 21.82 31.59
N ILE A 185 -4.51 21.84 31.15
CA ILE A 185 -3.55 22.89 31.53
C ILE A 185 -4.04 24.27 31.08
N ASN A 186 -4.57 24.38 29.86
CA ASN A 186 -5.16 25.62 29.36
C ASN A 186 -6.39 26.06 30.18
N ASN A 187 -7.20 25.13 30.68
CA ASN A 187 -8.31 25.47 31.59
C ASN A 187 -7.77 26.02 32.92
N LEU A 188 -6.73 25.41 33.50
CA LEU A 188 -6.07 25.92 34.71
C LEU A 188 -5.58 27.37 34.50
N GLU A 189 -4.94 27.68 33.37
CA GLU A 189 -4.50 29.04 33.02
C GLU A 189 -5.67 30.01 32.84
N LYS A 190 -6.73 29.60 32.13
CA LYS A 190 -7.94 30.42 31.93
C LYS A 190 -8.64 30.72 33.24
N HIS A 191 -8.81 29.72 34.11
CA HIS A 191 -9.39 29.89 35.44
C HIS A 191 -8.51 30.83 36.29
N SER A 192 -7.18 30.71 36.18
CA SER A 192 -6.20 31.63 36.81
C SER A 192 -6.35 33.08 36.34
N LEU A 193 -6.69 33.33 35.08
CA LEU A 193 -6.99 34.66 34.55
C LEU A 193 -8.38 35.17 34.97
N LEU A 194 -9.40 34.31 34.95
CA LEU A 194 -10.76 34.65 35.39
C LEU A 194 -10.74 35.17 36.82
N MET A 195 -10.02 34.51 37.71
CA MET A 195 -9.91 34.89 39.11
C MET A 195 -9.07 36.16 39.38
N LYS A 196 -8.38 36.72 38.38
CA LYS A 196 -7.72 38.04 38.51
C LYS A 196 -8.70 39.20 38.28
N ASN A 197 -9.89 38.93 37.75
CA ASN A 197 -10.96 39.89 37.47
C ASN A 197 -12.15 39.68 38.44
N GLU A 198 -13.18 40.55 38.42
CA GLU A 198 -14.41 40.31 39.18
C GLU A 198 -15.15 39.08 38.61
N VAL A 199 -15.19 37.97 39.36
CA VAL A 199 -15.80 36.70 38.95
C VAL A 199 -17.28 36.66 39.32
N THR A 200 -18.16 36.39 38.36
CA THR A 200 -19.59 36.13 38.60
C THR A 200 -19.91 34.63 38.63
N PHE A 201 -21.06 34.26 39.20
CA PHE A 201 -21.54 32.88 39.18
C PHE A 201 -21.79 32.35 37.75
N ILE A 202 -22.19 33.24 36.83
CA ILE A 202 -22.42 32.91 35.41
C ILE A 202 -21.09 32.48 34.76
N ASP A 203 -20.01 33.22 34.99
CA ASP A 203 -18.68 32.90 34.44
C ASP A 203 -18.20 31.50 34.85
N ILE A 204 -18.48 31.10 36.09
CA ILE A 204 -18.10 29.80 36.66
C ILE A 204 -18.92 28.66 36.02
N GLN A 205 -20.22 28.87 35.81
CA GLN A 205 -21.07 27.88 35.17
C GLN A 205 -20.72 27.71 33.69
N GLU A 206 -20.45 28.80 32.98
CA GLU A 206 -19.96 28.75 31.59
C GLU A 206 -18.63 28.01 31.49
N ALA A 207 -17.70 28.24 32.43
CA ALA A 207 -16.43 27.52 32.49
C ALA A 207 -16.61 26.01 32.70
N ARG A 208 -17.50 25.59 33.61
CA ARG A 208 -17.85 24.18 33.81
C ARG A 208 -18.43 23.54 32.56
N GLU A 209 -19.39 24.20 31.91
CA GLU A 209 -20.00 23.70 30.67
C GLU A 209 -19.00 23.65 29.51
N ALA A 210 -18.09 24.62 29.42
CA ALA A 210 -17.03 24.65 28.41
C ALA A 210 -16.05 23.48 28.59
N ARG A 211 -15.68 23.15 29.83
CA ARG A 211 -14.85 21.98 30.16
C ARG A 211 -15.53 20.67 29.76
N ALA A 212 -16.80 20.48 30.14
CA ALA A 212 -17.56 19.28 29.81
C ALA A 212 -17.71 19.10 28.30
N ARG A 213 -18.09 20.16 27.57
CA ARG A 213 -18.21 20.15 26.11
C ARG A 213 -16.90 19.80 25.41
N THR A 214 -15.79 20.41 25.87
CA THR A 214 -14.46 20.21 25.27
C THR A 214 -14.00 18.75 25.41
N SER A 215 -14.17 18.16 26.61
CA SER A 215 -13.78 16.77 26.88
C SER A 215 -14.56 15.76 26.04
N GLU A 216 -15.88 15.93 25.94
CA GLU A 216 -16.75 15.04 25.15
C GLU A 216 -16.48 15.16 23.64
N GLN A 217 -16.30 16.38 23.13
CA GLN A 217 -15.98 16.63 21.72
C GLN A 217 -14.62 16.03 21.33
N LEU A 218 -13.58 16.19 22.17
CA LEU A 218 -12.26 15.61 21.94
C LEU A 218 -12.33 14.08 21.89
N SER A 219 -12.99 13.44 22.87
CA SER A 219 -13.12 11.99 22.92
C SER A 219 -13.84 11.40 21.69
N ARG A 220 -14.96 12.03 21.28
CA ARG A 220 -15.72 11.61 20.09
C ARG A 220 -14.93 11.83 18.80
N ALA A 221 -14.27 12.98 18.66
CA ALA A 221 -13.49 13.31 17.47
C ALA A 221 -12.27 12.39 17.31
N GLU A 222 -11.57 12.08 18.41
CA GLU A 222 -10.41 11.19 18.40
C GLU A 222 -10.79 9.75 18.02
N SER A 223 -11.83 9.20 18.66
CA SER A 223 -12.30 7.84 18.38
C SER A 223 -12.72 7.68 16.92
N SER A 224 -13.51 8.65 16.42
CA SER A 224 -13.93 8.67 15.02
C SER A 224 -12.75 8.77 14.05
N ARG A 225 -11.78 9.66 14.35
CA ARG A 225 -10.58 9.85 13.53
C ARG A 225 -9.68 8.61 13.53
N GLN A 226 -9.55 7.92 14.67
CA GLN A 226 -8.77 6.70 14.78
C GLN A 226 -9.37 5.56 13.96
N ILE A 227 -10.68 5.31 14.12
CA ILE A 227 -11.41 4.30 13.34
C ILE A 227 -11.28 4.58 11.83
N GLN A 228 -11.46 5.84 11.42
CA GLN A 228 -11.33 6.23 10.02
C GLN A 228 -9.91 6.03 9.49
N ARG A 229 -8.88 6.39 10.27
CA ARG A 229 -7.47 6.16 9.89
C ARG A 229 -7.15 4.68 9.79
N PHE A 230 -7.64 3.87 10.72
CA PHE A 230 -7.41 2.43 10.74
C PHE A 230 -8.07 1.76 9.53
N ARG A 231 -9.34 2.07 9.24
CA ARG A 231 -10.05 1.62 8.03
C ARG A 231 -9.31 2.05 6.76
N SER A 232 -8.85 3.30 6.69
CA SER A 232 -8.07 3.80 5.55
C SER A 232 -6.72 3.09 5.39
N LEU A 233 -6.04 2.75 6.48
CA LEU A 233 -4.81 1.96 6.41
C LEU A 233 -5.10 0.53 5.94
N ARG A 234 -6.13 -0.11 6.49
CA ARG A 234 -6.61 -1.44 6.08
C ARG A 234 -6.98 -1.48 4.60
N SER A 235 -7.70 -0.48 4.09
CA SER A 235 -8.03 -0.36 2.65
C SER A 235 -6.79 -0.22 1.75
N ARG A 236 -5.72 0.44 2.22
CA ARG A 236 -4.48 0.63 1.44
C ARG A 236 -3.56 -0.58 1.47
N VAL A 237 -3.49 -1.30 2.59
CA VAL A 237 -2.72 -2.55 2.72
C VAL A 237 -3.51 -3.72 2.10
N SER A 238 -4.83 -3.65 2.18
CA SER A 238 -5.79 -4.66 1.70
C SER A 238 -5.47 -6.08 2.21
N PRO A 239 -5.36 -6.29 3.54
CA PRO A 239 -5.09 -7.62 4.08
C PRO A 239 -6.25 -8.57 3.76
N ASP A 240 -5.92 -9.80 3.38
CA ASP A 240 -6.91 -10.88 3.24
C ASP A 240 -7.47 -11.21 4.62
N LEU A 241 -8.78 -11.09 4.79
CA LEU A 241 -9.46 -11.49 6.02
C LEU A 241 -10.30 -12.72 5.74
N TYR A 242 -10.10 -13.72 6.58
CA TYR A 242 -10.49 -15.09 6.31
C TYR A 242 -11.83 -15.46 6.96
N ASP A 243 -12.51 -14.53 7.63
CA ASP A 243 -13.76 -14.79 8.34
C ASP A 243 -14.88 -15.32 7.41
N SER A 244 -15.01 -14.78 6.20
CA SER A 244 -15.99 -15.28 5.22
C SER A 244 -15.69 -16.73 4.80
N ARG A 245 -14.41 -17.12 4.72
CA ARG A 245 -14.02 -18.51 4.42
C ARG A 245 -14.25 -19.42 5.61
N LEU A 246 -13.93 -18.95 6.82
CA LEU A 246 -14.22 -19.68 8.04
C LEU A 246 -15.71 -20.01 8.13
N ASP A 247 -16.58 -19.02 7.90
CA ASP A 247 -18.03 -19.21 7.85
C ASP A 247 -18.45 -20.19 6.74
N TRP A 248 -17.82 -20.11 5.56
CA TRP A 248 -18.06 -21.06 4.47
C TRP A 248 -17.75 -22.51 4.87
N PHE A 249 -16.61 -22.75 5.55
CA PHE A 249 -16.22 -24.08 6.03
C PHE A 249 -17.12 -24.56 7.16
N ARG A 250 -17.46 -23.68 8.11
CA ARG A 250 -18.42 -23.96 9.20
C ARG A 250 -19.74 -24.50 8.66
N ASN A 251 -20.33 -23.78 7.70
CA ASN A 251 -21.64 -24.11 7.14
C ASN A 251 -21.65 -25.40 6.29
N ARG A 252 -20.48 -25.93 5.93
CA ARG A 252 -20.32 -27.16 5.14
C ARG A 252 -19.74 -28.33 5.93
N CYS A 253 -19.27 -28.08 7.15
CA CYS A 253 -18.76 -29.13 8.01
C CYS A 253 -19.91 -30.02 8.49
N VAL A 254 -19.80 -31.32 8.26
CA VAL A 254 -20.77 -32.28 8.81
C VAL A 254 -20.51 -32.42 10.30
N SER A 255 -21.52 -32.09 11.12
CA SER A 255 -21.39 -32.15 12.58
C SER A 255 -20.91 -33.55 13.06
N GLY A 256 -20.03 -33.57 14.05
CA GLY A 256 -19.37 -34.78 14.54
C GLY A 256 -18.06 -35.14 13.82
N CYS A 257 -17.85 -34.76 12.55
CA CYS A 257 -16.67 -35.18 11.79
C CYS A 257 -15.34 -34.57 12.26
N ALA A 258 -15.39 -33.43 12.94
CA ALA A 258 -14.19 -32.74 13.45
C ALA A 258 -13.91 -32.98 14.94
N THR A 259 -14.86 -33.59 15.66
CA THR A 259 -14.80 -33.73 17.14
C THR A 259 -13.59 -34.52 17.61
N TRP A 260 -13.20 -35.55 16.86
CA TRP A 260 -12.05 -36.40 17.22
C TRP A 260 -10.74 -35.63 17.39
N LEU A 261 -10.52 -34.55 16.63
CA LEU A 261 -9.30 -33.75 16.78
C LEU A 261 -9.30 -33.00 18.10
N LEU A 262 -10.47 -32.52 18.54
CA LEU A 262 -10.61 -31.82 19.83
C LEU A 262 -10.43 -32.78 21.01
N ASP A 263 -10.78 -34.06 20.83
CA ASP A 263 -10.57 -35.14 21.80
C ASP A 263 -9.17 -35.80 21.68
N ASP A 264 -8.34 -35.36 20.74
CA ASP A 264 -7.03 -35.96 20.48
C ASP A 264 -6.02 -35.57 21.58
N GLY A 265 -5.25 -36.55 22.06
CA GLY A 265 -4.27 -36.33 23.12
C GLY A 265 -3.18 -35.32 22.74
N GLU A 266 -2.68 -35.36 21.51
CA GLU A 266 -1.60 -34.46 21.05
C GLU A 266 -2.15 -33.03 20.86
N PHE A 267 -3.40 -32.89 20.44
CA PHE A 267 -4.09 -31.60 20.37
C PHE A 267 -4.34 -31.03 21.78
N GLY A 268 -4.82 -31.87 22.71
CA GLY A 268 -5.02 -31.50 24.11
C GLY A 268 -3.72 -31.07 24.81
N GLU A 269 -2.62 -31.80 24.58
CA GLU A 269 -1.29 -31.42 25.09
C GLU A 269 -0.80 -30.09 24.51
N TRP A 270 -1.04 -29.80 23.22
CA TRP A 270 -0.69 -28.50 22.64
C TRP A 270 -1.55 -27.35 23.19
N MET A 271 -2.81 -27.64 23.54
CA MET A 271 -3.71 -26.69 24.20
C MET A 271 -3.35 -26.44 25.68
N ASP A 272 -2.71 -27.40 26.36
CA ASP A 272 -2.38 -27.30 27.79
C ASP A 272 -1.41 -26.12 28.06
N PRO A 273 -1.80 -25.18 28.95
CA PRO A 273 -0.94 -24.11 29.42
C PRO A 273 0.47 -24.50 29.88
N ASN A 274 0.61 -25.70 30.46
CA ASN A 274 1.84 -26.18 31.10
C ASN A 274 2.71 -27.01 30.16
N SER A 275 2.23 -27.27 28.95
CA SER A 275 2.95 -28.06 27.96
C SER A 275 4.05 -27.23 27.28
N ASN A 276 5.15 -27.92 26.96
CA ASN A 276 6.25 -27.38 26.16
C ASN A 276 5.96 -27.42 24.65
N THR A 277 4.86 -28.06 24.23
CA THR A 277 4.48 -28.17 22.83
C THR A 277 3.95 -26.83 22.32
N THR A 278 4.77 -26.10 21.57
CA THR A 278 4.42 -24.77 21.03
C THR A 278 3.94 -24.82 19.58
N CYS A 279 4.23 -25.90 18.86
CA CYS A 279 3.85 -26.07 17.46
C CYS A 279 3.17 -27.43 17.24
N LEU A 280 2.00 -27.40 16.61
CA LEU A 280 1.24 -28.57 16.18
C LEU A 280 1.18 -28.60 14.66
N TRP A 281 1.51 -29.74 14.07
CA TRP A 281 1.47 -29.96 12.64
C TRP A 281 0.39 -30.99 12.29
N LEU A 282 -0.71 -30.52 11.71
CA LEU A 282 -1.76 -31.36 11.17
C LEU A 282 -1.38 -31.83 9.75
N GLN A 283 -0.78 -33.01 9.68
CA GLN A 283 -0.30 -33.63 8.45
C GLN A 283 -1.39 -34.53 7.85
N GLY A 284 -1.50 -34.56 6.53
CA GLY A 284 -2.28 -35.62 5.88
C GLY A 284 -2.32 -35.53 4.37
N ILE A 285 -2.83 -36.61 3.75
CA ILE A 285 -2.99 -36.72 2.30
C ILE A 285 -3.97 -35.65 1.74
N PRO A 286 -3.98 -35.44 0.41
CA PRO A 286 -4.94 -34.56 -0.26
C PRO A 286 -6.37 -34.97 0.07
N GLY A 287 -7.25 -34.01 0.36
CA GLY A 287 -8.66 -34.32 0.61
C GLY A 287 -8.95 -35.12 1.89
N ALA A 288 -8.01 -35.21 2.85
CA ALA A 288 -8.21 -35.89 4.14
C ALA A 288 -9.09 -35.12 5.16
N GLY A 289 -9.56 -33.91 4.81
CA GLY A 289 -10.42 -33.08 5.66
C GLY A 289 -9.69 -32.06 6.55
N LYS A 290 -8.38 -31.86 6.34
CA LYS A 290 -7.55 -30.96 7.16
C LYS A 290 -8.14 -29.55 7.31
N THR A 291 -8.55 -28.92 6.22
CA THR A 291 -9.16 -27.58 6.24
C THR A 291 -10.40 -27.48 7.14
N TYR A 292 -11.26 -28.50 7.13
CA TYR A 292 -12.44 -28.53 8.00
C TYR A 292 -12.07 -28.74 9.47
N LEU A 293 -11.00 -29.50 9.74
CA LEU A 293 -10.46 -29.67 11.08
C LEU A 293 -9.82 -28.39 11.60
N SER A 294 -9.04 -27.69 10.77
CA SER A 294 -8.47 -26.36 11.09
C SER A 294 -9.58 -25.35 11.41
N ALA A 295 -10.66 -25.32 10.63
CA ALA A 295 -11.83 -24.48 10.90
C ALA A 295 -12.49 -24.80 12.25
N ALA A 296 -12.70 -26.09 12.56
CA ALA A 296 -13.26 -26.50 13.85
C ALA A 296 -12.34 -26.16 15.04
N ALA A 297 -11.02 -26.27 14.86
CA ALA A 297 -10.05 -25.86 15.87
C ALA A 297 -10.10 -24.35 16.11
N ILE A 298 -10.17 -23.53 15.05
CA ILE A 298 -10.33 -22.06 15.18
C ILE A 298 -11.58 -21.74 16.01
N ASP A 299 -12.70 -22.40 15.74
CA ASP A 299 -13.97 -22.16 16.42
C ASP A 299 -13.88 -22.47 17.91
N HIS A 300 -13.33 -23.63 18.24
CA HIS A 300 -13.16 -24.07 19.62
C HIS A 300 -12.25 -23.13 20.42
N ILE A 301 -11.18 -22.63 19.81
CA ILE A 301 -10.16 -21.82 20.50
C ILE A 301 -10.60 -20.37 20.65
N ARG A 302 -11.26 -19.80 19.63
CA ARG A 302 -11.67 -18.39 19.58
C ARG A 302 -12.71 -18.03 20.66
N GLU A 303 -13.41 -19.01 21.24
CA GLU A 303 -14.34 -18.79 22.36
C GLU A 303 -13.64 -18.36 23.67
N HIS A 304 -12.38 -18.74 23.86
CA HIS A 304 -11.68 -18.55 25.13
C HIS A 304 -10.31 -17.88 25.00
N HIS A 305 -9.73 -17.84 23.81
CA HIS A 305 -8.38 -17.36 23.59
C HIS A 305 -8.25 -16.47 22.35
N GLN A 306 -7.24 -15.59 22.36
CA GLN A 306 -6.87 -14.82 21.19
C GLN A 306 -6.43 -15.77 20.08
N THR A 307 -7.12 -15.70 18.94
CA THR A 307 -6.90 -16.60 17.80
C THR A 307 -6.72 -15.79 16.53
N LEU A 308 -5.61 -16.03 15.84
CA LEU A 308 -5.31 -15.45 14.52
C LEU A 308 -5.22 -16.59 13.51
N PHE A 309 -5.72 -16.40 12.29
CA PHE A 309 -5.78 -17.51 11.34
C PHE A 309 -5.67 -17.10 9.87
N ALA A 310 -5.24 -18.03 9.01
CA ALA A 310 -5.21 -17.85 7.57
C ALA A 310 -5.50 -19.15 6.79
N PHE A 311 -6.21 -19.04 5.66
CA PHE A 311 -6.47 -20.15 4.74
C PHE A 311 -5.76 -19.93 3.40
N VAL A 312 -4.72 -20.72 3.15
CA VAL A 312 -3.98 -20.75 1.88
C VAL A 312 -4.69 -21.66 0.89
N SER A 313 -4.77 -21.26 -0.38
CA SER A 313 -5.48 -21.98 -1.43
C SER A 313 -4.84 -21.84 -2.82
N TYR A 314 -4.74 -22.96 -3.55
CA TYR A 314 -4.16 -23.03 -4.90
C TYR A 314 -4.83 -22.06 -5.90
N GLY A 315 -6.16 -21.87 -5.79
CA GLY A 315 -6.92 -20.98 -6.67
C GLY A 315 -6.55 -19.50 -6.55
N MET A 316 -5.70 -19.15 -5.58
CA MET A 316 -5.29 -17.78 -5.26
C MET A 316 -3.77 -17.60 -5.18
N LYS A 317 -3.01 -18.52 -5.80
CA LYS A 317 -1.53 -18.49 -5.82
C LYS A 317 -0.92 -17.16 -6.21
N SER A 318 -1.55 -16.39 -7.11
CA SER A 318 -1.05 -15.08 -7.53
C SER A 318 -1.17 -13.98 -6.47
N SER A 319 -2.00 -14.16 -5.44
CA SER A 319 -2.29 -13.17 -4.39
C SER A 319 -1.73 -13.54 -3.01
N GLN A 320 -1.36 -14.80 -2.76
CA GLN A 320 -0.99 -15.29 -1.43
C GLN A 320 0.54 -15.41 -1.26
N SER A 321 1.11 -14.46 -0.52
CA SER A 321 2.53 -14.38 -0.12
C SER A 321 2.70 -14.46 1.41
N ALA A 322 3.90 -14.75 1.91
CA ALA A 322 4.22 -14.72 3.34
C ALA A 322 3.86 -13.36 3.97
N LEU A 323 4.09 -12.26 3.24
CA LEU A 323 3.74 -10.92 3.68
C LEU A 323 2.23 -10.73 3.81
N SER A 324 1.44 -11.20 2.85
CA SER A 324 -0.03 -11.11 2.90
C SER A 324 -0.60 -11.88 4.09
N ILE A 325 -0.02 -13.05 4.43
CA ILE A 325 -0.40 -13.82 5.63
C ILE A 325 -0.06 -13.04 6.89
N LEU A 326 1.15 -12.49 7.01
CA LEU A 326 1.55 -11.68 8.16
C LEU A 326 0.70 -10.41 8.30
N HIS A 327 0.32 -9.75 7.20
CA HIS A 327 -0.64 -8.64 7.21
C HIS A 327 -1.98 -9.09 7.78
N SER A 328 -2.52 -10.21 7.32
CA SER A 328 -3.75 -10.76 7.86
C SER A 328 -3.67 -10.93 9.37
N LEU A 329 -2.60 -11.55 9.88
CA LEU A 329 -2.40 -11.77 11.32
C LEU A 329 -2.30 -10.46 12.10
N VAL A 330 -1.54 -9.46 11.61
CA VAL A 330 -1.39 -8.15 12.28
C VAL A 330 -2.70 -7.37 12.31
N PHE A 331 -3.46 -7.37 11.22
CA PHE A 331 -4.73 -6.65 11.17
C PHE A 331 -5.82 -7.36 12.00
N GLN A 332 -5.84 -8.70 12.04
CA GLN A 332 -6.67 -9.45 12.97
C GLN A 332 -6.31 -9.14 14.43
N ALA A 333 -5.02 -9.08 14.76
CA ALA A 333 -4.55 -8.72 16.10
C ALA A 333 -4.92 -7.27 16.50
N ALA A 334 -5.00 -6.36 15.53
CA ALA A 334 -5.36 -4.96 15.76
C ALA A 334 -6.87 -4.70 15.81
N GLU A 335 -7.73 -5.60 15.34
CA GLU A 335 -9.17 -5.31 15.17
C GLU A 335 -9.82 -4.87 16.51
N ASP A 336 -9.46 -5.53 17.62
CA ASP A 336 -10.02 -5.28 18.95
C ASP A 336 -9.04 -4.65 19.96
N ASP A 337 -7.83 -4.27 19.54
CA ASP A 337 -6.80 -3.68 20.41
C ASP A 337 -6.48 -2.23 20.04
N GLU A 338 -7.12 -1.27 20.72
CA GLU A 338 -6.94 0.18 20.48
C GLU A 338 -5.47 0.64 20.61
N SER A 339 -4.71 0.03 21.52
CA SER A 339 -3.30 0.37 21.75
C SER A 339 -2.44 -0.11 20.58
N PHE A 340 -2.68 -1.32 20.11
CA PHE A 340 -1.99 -1.88 18.96
C PHE A 340 -2.43 -1.22 17.65
N GLN A 341 -3.70 -0.83 17.49
CA GLN A 341 -4.14 0.02 16.37
C GLN A 341 -3.36 1.33 16.33
N THR A 342 -3.16 1.96 17.47
CA THR A 342 -2.40 3.23 17.53
C THR A 342 -0.96 3.00 17.09
N HIS A 343 -0.33 1.90 17.53
CA HIS A 343 1.00 1.50 17.09
C HIS A 343 1.08 1.20 15.60
N LEU A 344 0.11 0.45 15.07
CA LEU A 344 0.02 0.15 13.66
C LEU A 344 -0.20 1.41 12.80
N LEU A 345 -0.96 2.40 13.31
CA LEU A 345 -1.20 3.67 12.64
C LEU A 345 0.01 4.62 12.63
N ASP A 346 0.92 4.47 13.59
CA ASP A 346 2.20 5.20 13.65
C ASP A 346 3.33 4.45 12.91
N SER A 347 3.07 3.20 12.52
CA SER A 347 4.01 2.40 11.76
C SER A 347 4.36 3.04 10.41
N LYS A 348 5.59 2.80 9.94
CA LYS A 348 6.02 3.28 8.63
C LYS A 348 5.31 2.47 7.56
N GLU A 349 4.31 3.05 6.91
CA GLU A 349 3.49 2.38 5.88
C GLU A 349 4.34 1.69 4.79
N ARG A 350 5.49 2.27 4.43
CA ARG A 350 6.45 1.68 3.48
C ARG A 350 7.03 0.35 3.98
N GLU A 351 7.38 0.29 5.26
CA GLU A 351 7.89 -0.93 5.89
C GLU A 351 6.75 -1.94 6.09
N LEU A 352 5.57 -1.46 6.51
CA LEU A 352 4.38 -2.28 6.64
C LEU A 352 4.07 -2.99 5.32
N GLN A 353 4.06 -2.29 4.18
CA GLN A 353 3.69 -2.86 2.87
C GLN A 353 4.75 -3.74 2.19
N GLY A 354 5.98 -3.80 2.70
CA GLY A 354 7.07 -4.40 1.93
C GLY A 354 8.20 -5.01 2.73
N ASN A 355 7.98 -5.34 4.01
CA ASN A 355 9.02 -5.91 4.86
C ASN A 355 8.44 -6.93 5.83
N THR A 356 8.57 -8.22 5.52
CA THR A 356 8.09 -9.31 6.37
C THR A 356 8.66 -9.26 7.77
N SER A 357 9.95 -8.90 7.93
CA SER A 357 10.56 -8.75 9.26
C SER A 357 9.93 -7.61 10.06
N TYR A 358 9.67 -6.46 9.43
CA TYR A 358 9.03 -5.34 10.14
C TYR A 358 7.62 -5.69 10.59
N VAL A 359 6.82 -6.32 9.72
CA VAL A 359 5.48 -6.81 10.06
C VAL A 359 5.56 -7.86 11.17
N LEU A 360 6.57 -8.74 11.11
CA LEU A 360 6.82 -9.72 12.16
C LEU A 360 7.15 -9.04 13.50
N GLU A 361 7.97 -7.99 13.52
CA GLU A 361 8.29 -7.26 14.75
C GLU A 361 7.08 -6.53 15.33
N LEU A 362 6.20 -5.98 14.49
CA LEU A 362 4.91 -5.45 14.93
C LEU A 362 4.07 -6.56 15.57
N LEU A 363 4.00 -7.73 14.92
CA LEU A 363 3.28 -8.88 15.44
C LEU A 363 3.90 -9.39 16.75
N LYS A 364 5.23 -9.50 16.87
CA LYS A 364 5.94 -9.84 18.13
C LYS A 364 5.63 -8.86 19.24
N THR A 365 5.56 -7.56 18.94
CA THR A 365 5.21 -6.52 19.92
C THR A 365 3.82 -6.76 20.49
N PHE A 366 2.87 -7.18 19.65
CA PHE A 366 1.55 -7.62 20.11
C PHE A 366 1.63 -8.94 20.89
N LEU A 367 2.24 -9.98 20.33
CA LEU A 367 2.24 -11.35 20.87
C LEU A 367 2.94 -11.44 22.24
N THR A 368 4.03 -10.70 22.45
CA THR A 368 4.74 -10.64 23.75
C THR A 368 3.91 -10.01 24.87
N THR A 369 2.78 -9.38 24.55
CA THR A 369 1.95 -8.66 25.51
C THR A 369 0.47 -9.05 25.47
N ALA A 370 0.08 -9.91 24.53
CA ALA A 370 -1.28 -10.44 24.39
C ALA A 370 -1.59 -11.63 25.30
N GLY A 371 -0.57 -12.17 25.98
CA GLY A 371 -0.69 -13.46 26.64
C GLY A 371 -0.82 -14.56 25.58
N ARG A 372 -1.40 -15.70 25.99
CA ARG A 372 -1.48 -16.87 25.13
C ARG A 372 -2.30 -16.60 23.86
N THR A 373 -1.64 -16.73 22.71
CA THR A 373 -2.23 -16.47 21.40
C THR A 373 -2.01 -17.66 20.48
N TYR A 374 -3.09 -18.11 19.85
CA TYR A 374 -3.08 -19.23 18.91
C TYR A 374 -3.04 -18.71 17.47
N ILE A 375 -2.14 -19.25 16.65
CA ILE A 375 -1.99 -18.89 15.24
C ILE A 375 -2.20 -20.15 14.39
N ILE A 376 -3.22 -20.13 13.54
CA ILE A 376 -3.68 -21.31 12.77
C ILE A 376 -3.53 -21.04 11.27
N ILE A 377 -2.71 -21.82 10.60
CA ILE A 377 -2.42 -21.67 9.16
C ILE A 377 -2.79 -22.96 8.44
N ASP A 378 -3.80 -22.89 7.58
CA ASP A 378 -4.28 -24.04 6.82
C ASP A 378 -3.84 -23.99 5.35
N GLY A 379 -3.50 -25.16 4.80
CA GLY A 379 -3.18 -25.32 3.39
C GLY A 379 -1.79 -24.84 3.02
N LEU A 380 -0.81 -24.92 3.93
CA LEU A 380 0.53 -24.35 3.70
C LEU A 380 1.22 -24.93 2.45
N ASP A 381 0.94 -26.20 2.11
CA ASP A 381 1.44 -26.86 0.88
C ASP A 381 0.89 -26.25 -0.41
N GLU A 382 -0.23 -25.52 -0.35
CA GLU A 382 -0.84 -24.87 -1.51
C GLU A 382 -0.22 -23.50 -1.83
N MET A 383 0.67 -23.00 -0.97
CA MET A 383 1.44 -21.78 -1.21
C MET A 383 2.61 -22.05 -2.15
N ASP A 384 3.07 -21.02 -2.85
CA ASP A 384 4.34 -21.05 -3.56
C ASP A 384 5.48 -21.45 -2.60
N GLU A 385 6.37 -22.34 -3.04
CA GLU A 385 7.40 -22.95 -2.19
C GLU A 385 8.36 -21.91 -1.59
N TYR A 386 8.72 -20.87 -2.35
CA TYR A 386 9.64 -19.84 -1.88
C TYR A 386 8.99 -18.98 -0.78
N GLU A 387 7.76 -18.52 -1.02
CA GLU A 387 6.97 -17.79 -0.03
C GLU A 387 6.73 -18.65 1.23
N ARG A 388 6.54 -19.96 1.05
CA ARG A 388 6.33 -20.93 2.14
C ARG A 388 7.54 -21.03 3.06
N GLN A 389 8.73 -21.11 2.50
CA GLN A 389 9.97 -21.14 3.27
C GLN A 389 10.19 -19.84 4.05
N ILE A 390 9.88 -18.68 3.46
CA ILE A 390 9.93 -17.39 4.17
C ILE A 390 9.00 -17.44 5.38
N LEU A 391 7.74 -17.85 5.18
CA LEU A 391 6.74 -17.87 6.24
C LEU A 391 7.12 -18.82 7.38
N LEU A 392 7.59 -20.04 7.05
CA LEU A 392 8.08 -21.02 8.02
C LEU A 392 9.23 -20.47 8.87
N LYS A 393 10.18 -19.76 8.25
CA LYS A 393 11.26 -19.08 8.98
C LYS A 393 10.74 -18.01 9.94
N ARG A 394 9.76 -17.21 9.52
CA ARG A 394 9.14 -16.18 10.38
C ARG A 394 8.37 -16.81 11.54
N PHE A 395 7.70 -17.94 11.34
CA PHE A 395 7.05 -18.67 12.43
C PHE A 395 8.03 -19.33 13.40
N ASP A 396 9.15 -19.86 12.91
CA ASP A 396 10.24 -20.33 13.77
C ASP A 396 10.77 -19.18 14.65
N GLU A 397 10.95 -17.98 14.09
CA GLU A 397 11.31 -16.78 14.85
C GLU A 397 10.23 -16.39 15.89
N LEU A 398 8.94 -16.48 15.57
CA LEU A 398 7.88 -16.23 16.55
C LEU A 398 7.93 -17.23 17.70
N SER A 399 8.04 -18.52 17.39
CA SER A 399 8.05 -19.58 18.41
C SER A 399 9.21 -19.43 19.40
N LYS A 400 10.37 -18.95 18.94
CA LYS A 400 11.56 -18.74 19.78
C LYS A 400 11.51 -17.48 20.63
N ASN A 401 10.89 -16.40 20.12
CA ASN A 401 10.88 -15.10 20.78
C ASN A 401 9.60 -14.83 21.60
N CYS A 402 8.56 -15.63 21.40
CA CYS A 402 7.25 -15.45 22.04
C CYS A 402 6.77 -16.78 22.64
N SER A 403 7.09 -17.02 23.92
CA SER A 403 6.79 -18.28 24.63
C SER A 403 5.30 -18.61 24.74
N ASP A 404 4.44 -17.59 24.69
CA ASP A 404 2.99 -17.70 24.80
C ASP A 404 2.29 -17.94 23.46
N VAL A 405 3.05 -18.03 22.36
CA VAL A 405 2.50 -18.35 21.04
C VAL A 405 2.30 -19.86 20.92
N ARG A 406 1.18 -20.25 20.33
CA ARG A 406 0.87 -21.63 19.95
C ARG A 406 0.56 -21.66 18.46
N LEU A 407 1.45 -22.30 17.69
CA LEU A 407 1.33 -22.44 16.24
C LEU A 407 0.62 -23.74 15.90
N PHE A 408 -0.32 -23.66 14.97
CA PHE A 408 -0.97 -24.79 14.32
C PHE A 408 -0.79 -24.64 12.82
N ILE A 409 -0.18 -25.63 12.17
CA ILE A 409 0.02 -25.65 10.73
C ILE A 409 -0.65 -26.88 10.16
N SER A 410 -1.48 -26.71 9.12
CA SER A 410 -2.09 -27.81 8.37
C SER A 410 -1.51 -27.87 6.96
N SER A 411 -0.99 -29.03 6.56
CA SER A 411 -0.42 -29.24 5.24
C SER A 411 -0.27 -30.71 4.83
N ARG A 412 0.18 -30.95 3.60
CA ARG A 412 0.88 -32.19 3.21
C ARG A 412 2.30 -32.23 3.79
N ALA A 413 2.90 -33.42 3.83
CA ALA A 413 4.33 -33.56 4.11
C ALA A 413 5.14 -33.46 2.82
N GLU A 414 5.14 -32.25 2.25
CA GLU A 414 6.17 -31.86 1.29
C GLU A 414 7.53 -31.84 2.01
N ASP A 415 8.60 -32.19 1.31
CA ASP A 415 9.93 -32.42 1.90
C ASP A 415 10.45 -31.18 2.67
N ASP A 416 10.21 -29.97 2.15
CA ASP A 416 10.63 -28.72 2.77
C ASP A 416 9.86 -28.41 4.07
N ILE A 417 8.53 -28.65 4.07
CA ILE A 417 7.69 -28.47 5.27
C ILE A 417 8.08 -29.49 6.33
N ALA A 418 8.23 -30.75 5.94
CA ALA A 418 8.61 -31.84 6.83
C ALA A 418 9.96 -31.52 7.50
N THR A 419 10.95 -31.09 6.71
CA THR A 419 12.27 -30.71 7.22
C THR A 419 12.21 -29.51 8.16
N ALA A 420 11.41 -28.48 7.85
CA ALA A 420 11.33 -27.27 8.66
C ALA A 420 10.66 -27.48 10.02
N LEU A 421 9.68 -28.38 10.08
CA LEU A 421 8.90 -28.71 11.28
C LEU A 421 9.46 -29.92 12.04
N GLN A 422 10.39 -30.66 11.44
CA GLN A 422 11.08 -31.79 12.08
C GLN A 422 11.66 -31.37 13.44
N ASP A 423 11.39 -32.19 14.46
CA ASP A 423 11.80 -32.00 15.87
C ASP A 423 11.24 -30.75 16.58
N LYS A 424 10.48 -29.90 15.88
CA LYS A 424 9.90 -28.66 16.43
C LYS A 424 8.39 -28.72 16.64
N ALA A 425 7.70 -29.59 15.89
CA ALA A 425 6.26 -29.72 15.91
C ALA A 425 5.83 -31.13 16.31
N THR A 426 4.77 -31.23 17.11
CA THR A 426 4.06 -32.49 17.32
C THR A 426 3.16 -32.73 16.12
N ALA A 427 3.31 -33.86 15.44
CA ALA A 427 2.62 -34.15 14.19
C ALA A 427 1.41 -35.07 14.38
N ILE A 428 0.21 -34.59 14.01
CA ILE A 428 -1.01 -35.41 13.95
C ILE A 428 -1.24 -35.82 12.51
N ARG A 429 -1.24 -37.14 12.23
CA ARG A 429 -1.57 -37.69 10.91
C ARG A 429 -3.06 -37.98 10.77
N VAL A 430 -3.74 -37.19 9.95
CA VAL A 430 -5.21 -37.20 9.80
C VAL A 430 -5.72 -38.48 9.15
N ASP A 431 -5.10 -38.93 8.07
CA ASP A 431 -5.59 -40.06 7.25
C ASP A 431 -5.59 -41.40 7.99
N HIS A 432 -4.84 -41.53 9.07
CA HIS A 432 -4.85 -42.72 9.93
C HIS A 432 -5.91 -42.66 11.05
N ARG A 433 -6.42 -41.47 11.38
CA ARG A 433 -7.31 -41.23 12.53
C ARG A 433 -8.74 -40.83 12.15
N ASN A 434 -9.00 -40.51 10.89
CA ASN A 434 -10.27 -39.94 10.44
C ASN A 434 -11.33 -40.96 9.96
N SER A 435 -11.09 -42.28 10.08
CA SER A 435 -12.00 -43.32 9.56
C SER A 435 -13.42 -43.22 10.14
N ARG A 436 -13.55 -42.97 11.44
CA ARG A 436 -14.85 -42.75 12.11
C ARG A 436 -15.56 -41.50 11.58
N SER A 437 -14.82 -40.45 11.26
CA SER A 437 -15.35 -39.22 10.71
C SER A 437 -15.79 -39.39 9.26
N ILE A 438 -15.05 -40.14 8.46
CA ILE A 438 -15.46 -40.52 7.10
C ILE A 438 -16.74 -41.35 7.16
N GLN A 439 -16.83 -42.32 8.07
CA GLN A 439 -18.04 -43.11 8.28
C GLN A 439 -19.23 -42.20 8.67
N THR A 440 -19.05 -41.31 9.64
CA THR A 440 -20.08 -40.35 10.07
C THR A 440 -20.53 -39.45 8.93
N TYR A 441 -19.59 -39.01 8.08
CA TYR A 441 -19.89 -38.24 6.88
C TYR A 441 -20.71 -39.03 5.86
N ILE A 442 -20.32 -40.28 5.58
CA ILE A 442 -21.05 -41.18 4.69
C ILE A 442 -22.47 -41.40 5.21
N ASP A 443 -22.61 -41.76 6.50
CA ASP A 443 -23.90 -42.09 7.11
C ASP A 443 -24.85 -40.90 7.07
N ARG A 444 -24.44 -39.73 7.56
CA ARG A 444 -25.30 -38.54 7.57
C ARG A 444 -25.70 -38.08 6.18
N ARG A 445 -24.76 -38.14 5.24
CA ARG A 445 -25.03 -37.75 3.85
C ARG A 445 -25.99 -38.72 3.18
N LEU A 446 -25.82 -40.03 3.42
CA LEU A 446 -26.71 -41.06 2.93
C LEU A 446 -28.10 -40.97 3.55
N GLU A 447 -28.20 -40.73 4.87
CA GLU A 447 -29.47 -40.48 5.57
C GLU A 447 -30.24 -39.32 4.92
N GLN A 448 -29.56 -38.18 4.72
CA GLN A 448 -30.15 -37.00 4.09
C GLN A 448 -30.60 -37.27 2.66
N TRP A 449 -29.75 -37.92 1.86
CA TRP A 449 -30.09 -38.23 0.47
C TRP A 449 -31.27 -39.21 0.37
N LEU A 450 -31.26 -40.31 1.11
CA LEU A 450 -32.32 -41.32 1.08
C LEU A 450 -33.67 -40.80 1.61
N ALA A 451 -33.64 -39.90 2.60
CA ALA A 451 -34.84 -39.22 3.08
C ALA A 451 -35.51 -38.40 1.97
N ASN A 452 -34.71 -37.74 1.12
CA ASN A 452 -35.19 -36.85 0.06
C ASN A 452 -35.66 -37.57 -1.22
N GLN A 453 -35.21 -38.80 -1.47
CA GLN A 453 -35.54 -39.55 -2.70
C GLN A 453 -36.80 -40.44 -2.61
N GLY A 454 -37.39 -40.58 -1.42
CA GLY A 454 -38.64 -41.34 -1.25
C GLY A 454 -38.53 -42.87 -1.43
N PHE A 455 -37.32 -43.45 -1.36
CA PHE A 455 -37.12 -44.90 -1.42
C PHE A 455 -37.86 -45.64 -0.29
N ASP A 456 -38.31 -46.87 -0.56
CA ASP A 456 -38.90 -47.72 0.47
C ASP A 456 -37.87 -48.16 1.54
N LEU A 457 -38.36 -48.66 2.68
CA LEU A 457 -37.51 -49.03 3.81
C LEU A 457 -36.53 -50.17 3.48
N ALA A 458 -36.90 -51.09 2.57
CA ALA A 458 -36.06 -52.23 2.22
C ALA A 458 -34.87 -51.78 1.38
N VAL A 459 -35.11 -50.95 0.35
CA VAL A 459 -34.12 -50.31 -0.49
C VAL A 459 -33.17 -49.43 0.32
N ARG A 460 -33.71 -48.61 1.25
CA ARG A 460 -32.86 -47.79 2.12
C ARG A 460 -31.88 -48.66 2.91
N LYS A 461 -32.37 -49.73 3.54
CA LYS A 461 -31.54 -50.65 4.32
C LYS A 461 -30.49 -51.37 3.46
N GLU A 462 -30.86 -51.79 2.26
CA GLU A 462 -29.94 -52.38 1.27
C GLU A 462 -28.81 -51.41 0.90
N LEU A 463 -29.16 -50.15 0.57
CA LEU A 463 -28.18 -49.14 0.19
C LEU A 463 -27.23 -48.78 1.33
N PHE A 464 -27.74 -48.64 2.57
CA PHE A 464 -26.92 -48.45 3.76
C PHE A 464 -25.88 -49.56 3.96
N GLN A 465 -26.24 -50.81 3.71
CA GLN A 465 -25.30 -51.93 3.80
C GLN A 465 -24.29 -51.90 2.64
N SER A 466 -24.74 -51.52 1.44
CA SER A 466 -23.96 -51.56 0.21
C SER A 466 -22.92 -50.44 0.09
N VAL A 467 -23.04 -49.33 0.84
CA VAL A 467 -22.02 -48.26 0.88
C VAL A 467 -20.86 -48.56 1.83
N SER A 468 -20.96 -49.58 2.70
CA SER A 468 -19.88 -49.93 3.65
C SER A 468 -18.49 -50.07 3.02
N PRO A 469 -18.30 -50.56 1.78
CA PRO A 469 -16.97 -50.66 1.19
C PRO A 469 -16.36 -49.30 0.82
N ILE A 470 -17.16 -48.22 0.71
CA ILE A 470 -16.66 -46.86 0.42
C ILE A 470 -15.68 -46.43 1.50
N LEU A 471 -15.95 -46.71 2.78
CA LEU A 471 -15.04 -46.37 3.87
C LEU A 471 -13.67 -47.04 3.68
N ALA A 472 -13.66 -48.35 3.42
CA ALA A 472 -12.44 -49.11 3.22
C ALA A 472 -11.62 -48.60 2.04
N LYS A 473 -12.29 -48.21 0.94
CA LYS A 473 -11.62 -47.68 -0.26
C LYS A 473 -11.21 -46.22 -0.16
N ALA A 474 -11.89 -45.43 0.67
CA ALA A 474 -11.52 -44.03 0.91
C ALA A 474 -10.13 -43.93 1.52
N ASN A 475 -9.70 -44.92 2.32
CA ASN A 475 -8.35 -45.04 2.89
C ASN A 475 -7.82 -43.69 3.44
N GLY A 476 -8.62 -43.03 4.29
CA GLY A 476 -8.28 -41.76 4.90
C GLY A 476 -8.61 -40.51 4.07
N MET A 477 -9.15 -40.64 2.86
CA MET A 477 -9.46 -39.53 1.94
C MET A 477 -10.97 -39.22 1.89
N PHE A 478 -11.41 -38.14 2.56
CA PHE A 478 -12.80 -37.65 2.45
C PHE A 478 -13.19 -37.31 1.01
N LEU A 479 -12.25 -36.75 0.22
CA LEU A 479 -12.53 -36.36 -1.15
C LEU A 479 -12.98 -37.54 -2.02
N TYR A 480 -12.40 -38.74 -1.82
CA TYR A 480 -12.86 -39.95 -2.48
C TYR A 480 -14.31 -40.26 -2.09
N ALA A 481 -14.62 -40.32 -0.79
CA ALA A 481 -15.98 -40.59 -0.32
C ALA A 481 -16.99 -39.56 -0.84
N ARG A 482 -16.63 -38.27 -0.81
CA ARG A 482 -17.43 -37.17 -1.39
C ARG A 482 -17.71 -37.40 -2.87
N ILE A 483 -16.69 -37.65 -3.68
CA ILE A 483 -16.84 -37.85 -5.14
C ILE A 483 -17.73 -39.05 -5.44
N ILE A 484 -17.55 -40.17 -4.72
CA ILE A 484 -18.39 -41.36 -4.90
C ILE A 484 -19.84 -41.04 -4.55
N LEU A 485 -20.10 -40.44 -3.38
CA LEU A 485 -21.46 -40.09 -2.96
C LEU A 485 -22.10 -39.07 -3.90
N ASP A 486 -21.38 -38.01 -4.28
CA ASP A 486 -21.85 -37.02 -5.27
C ASP A 486 -22.19 -37.69 -6.61
N ASN A 487 -21.42 -38.71 -7.02
CA ASN A 487 -21.69 -39.45 -8.25
C ASN A 487 -22.93 -40.34 -8.12
N LEU A 488 -23.12 -41.03 -6.99
CA LEU A 488 -24.32 -41.83 -6.71
C LEU A 488 -25.58 -40.96 -6.69
N GLU A 489 -25.51 -39.78 -6.09
CA GLU A 489 -26.62 -38.81 -6.03
C GLU A 489 -27.06 -38.29 -7.41
N GLN A 490 -26.19 -38.40 -8.42
CA GLN A 490 -26.48 -38.00 -9.80
C GLN A 490 -27.10 -39.11 -10.66
N MET A 491 -27.11 -40.36 -10.16
CA MET A 491 -27.66 -41.50 -10.89
C MET A 491 -29.19 -41.47 -10.89
N ASN A 492 -29.80 -41.92 -11.98
CA ASN A 492 -31.25 -41.80 -12.19
C ASN A 492 -32.00 -43.07 -11.81
N THR A 493 -31.31 -44.21 -11.71
CA THR A 493 -31.94 -45.51 -11.41
C THR A 493 -31.23 -46.23 -10.27
N ILE A 494 -31.97 -47.07 -9.55
CA ILE A 494 -31.39 -47.89 -8.48
C ILE A 494 -30.44 -48.95 -9.03
N GLU A 495 -30.66 -49.42 -10.26
CA GLU A 495 -29.77 -50.34 -10.96
C GLU A 495 -28.40 -49.71 -11.24
N GLU A 496 -28.35 -48.44 -11.63
CA GLU A 496 -27.10 -47.66 -11.79
C GLU A 496 -26.36 -47.57 -10.45
N ILE A 497 -27.07 -47.21 -9.37
CA ILE A 497 -26.50 -47.12 -8.02
C ILE A 497 -25.90 -48.48 -7.60
N ARG A 498 -26.65 -49.57 -7.76
CA ARG A 498 -26.19 -50.94 -7.47
C ARG A 498 -24.98 -51.35 -8.31
N ALA A 499 -24.93 -50.94 -9.58
CA ALA A 499 -23.80 -51.23 -10.45
C ALA A 499 -22.53 -50.50 -9.97
N GLU A 500 -22.62 -49.23 -9.60
CA GLU A 500 -21.49 -48.45 -9.10
C GLU A 500 -20.96 -48.99 -7.78
N LEU A 501 -21.85 -49.32 -6.84
CA LEU A 501 -21.47 -49.88 -5.53
C LEU A 501 -20.82 -51.27 -5.64
N ARG A 502 -21.25 -52.11 -6.59
CA ARG A 502 -20.63 -53.43 -6.83
C ARG A 502 -19.20 -53.32 -7.35
N ALA A 503 -18.88 -52.25 -8.04
CA ALA A 503 -17.61 -52.10 -8.72
C ALA A 503 -16.93 -50.78 -8.35
N LEU A 504 -16.84 -50.37 -7.08
CA LEU A 504 -16.24 -49.07 -6.69
C LEU A 504 -14.80 -48.87 -7.21
N PRO A 505 -14.35 -47.63 -7.50
CA PRO A 505 -12.95 -47.36 -7.89
C PRO A 505 -11.99 -47.69 -6.75
N ASN A 506 -10.74 -48.07 -7.04
CA ASN A 506 -9.80 -48.46 -5.97
C ASN A 506 -9.11 -47.27 -5.29
N ASP A 507 -9.00 -46.15 -6.01
CA ASP A 507 -8.34 -44.93 -5.58
C ASP A 507 -8.99 -43.70 -6.24
N LEU A 508 -8.51 -42.51 -5.88
CA LEU A 508 -9.01 -41.24 -6.39
C LEU A 508 -8.81 -41.09 -7.90
N ASP A 509 -7.64 -41.47 -8.42
CA ASP A 509 -7.34 -41.41 -9.86
C ASP A 509 -8.27 -42.31 -10.67
N SER A 510 -8.60 -43.50 -10.16
CA SER A 510 -9.59 -44.40 -10.73
C SER A 510 -10.99 -43.79 -10.68
N ALA A 511 -11.32 -43.04 -9.63
CA ALA A 511 -12.60 -42.33 -9.53
C ALA A 511 -12.69 -41.20 -10.57
N TYR A 512 -11.64 -40.38 -10.70
CA TYR A 512 -11.52 -39.38 -11.77
C TYR A 512 -11.56 -40.02 -13.14
N HIS A 513 -10.83 -41.12 -13.35
CA HIS A 513 -10.80 -41.85 -14.60
C HIS A 513 -12.20 -42.28 -15.05
N ARG A 514 -13.05 -42.76 -14.12
CA ARG A 514 -14.42 -43.14 -14.46
C ARG A 514 -15.28 -41.98 -14.87
N ILE A 515 -15.20 -40.87 -14.13
CA ILE A 515 -15.95 -39.65 -14.47
C ILE A 515 -15.50 -39.14 -15.84
N PHE A 516 -14.18 -39.11 -16.07
CA PHE A 516 -13.60 -38.66 -17.32
C PHE A 516 -13.93 -39.61 -18.49
N ARG A 517 -13.88 -40.92 -18.27
CA ARG A 517 -14.32 -41.95 -19.22
C ARG A 517 -15.80 -41.78 -19.55
N ARG A 518 -16.66 -41.55 -18.55
CA ARG A 518 -18.09 -41.28 -18.76
C ARG A 518 -18.28 -40.07 -19.67
N ILE A 519 -17.57 -38.97 -19.42
CA ILE A 519 -17.56 -37.79 -20.29
C ILE A 519 -17.12 -38.15 -21.71
N ASN A 520 -16.07 -38.97 -21.86
CA ASN A 520 -15.55 -39.39 -23.16
C ASN A 520 -16.46 -40.37 -23.92
N THR A 521 -17.41 -41.02 -23.23
CA THR A 521 -18.46 -41.87 -23.82
C THR A 521 -19.78 -41.14 -24.13
N LEU A 522 -19.93 -39.88 -23.71
CA LEU A 522 -21.10 -39.07 -24.08
C LEU A 522 -21.16 -38.87 -25.60
N ASP A 523 -22.34 -38.49 -26.10
CA ASP A 523 -22.47 -38.05 -27.49
C ASP A 523 -21.47 -36.93 -27.82
N ASP A 524 -21.03 -36.87 -29.08
CA ASP A 524 -19.96 -35.97 -29.51
C ASP A 524 -20.18 -34.51 -29.10
N LYS A 525 -21.44 -34.05 -29.09
CA LYS A 525 -21.78 -32.67 -28.79
C LYS A 525 -21.68 -32.37 -27.29
N LEU A 526 -22.19 -33.24 -26.42
CA LEU A 526 -22.03 -33.09 -24.97
C LEU A 526 -20.58 -33.33 -24.52
N ARG A 527 -19.92 -34.36 -25.08
CA ARG A 527 -18.50 -34.65 -24.82
C ARG A 527 -17.61 -33.45 -25.13
N SER A 528 -17.77 -32.85 -26.31
CA SER A 528 -17.01 -31.67 -26.72
C SER A 528 -17.23 -30.49 -25.77
N LYS A 529 -18.47 -30.24 -25.33
CA LYS A 529 -18.78 -29.18 -24.36
C LYS A 529 -18.12 -29.41 -23.01
N CYS A 530 -18.19 -30.63 -22.48
CA CYS A 530 -17.60 -30.97 -21.18
C CYS A 530 -16.08 -30.84 -21.22
N ARG A 531 -15.42 -31.34 -22.28
CA ARG A 531 -13.97 -31.21 -22.44
C ARG A 531 -13.52 -29.76 -22.58
N ARG A 532 -14.27 -28.93 -23.33
CA ARG A 532 -14.02 -27.47 -23.41
C ARG A 532 -14.14 -26.81 -22.05
N LEU A 533 -15.21 -27.10 -21.31
CA LEU A 533 -15.44 -26.57 -19.97
C LEU A 533 -14.28 -26.90 -19.03
N LEU A 534 -13.88 -28.17 -18.95
CA LEU A 534 -12.77 -28.62 -18.11
C LEU A 534 -11.43 -27.99 -18.53
N GLY A 535 -11.14 -27.95 -19.83
CA GLY A 535 -9.94 -27.30 -20.35
C GLY A 535 -9.89 -25.81 -20.04
N TRP A 536 -11.01 -25.10 -20.20
CA TRP A 536 -11.10 -23.66 -19.93
C TRP A 536 -11.01 -23.31 -18.44
N ILE A 537 -11.55 -24.15 -17.55
CA ILE A 537 -11.34 -23.97 -16.10
C ILE A 537 -9.84 -24.04 -15.76
N GLY A 538 -9.09 -24.93 -16.43
CA GLY A 538 -7.65 -25.07 -16.19
C GLY A 538 -6.77 -24.00 -16.85
N CYS A 539 -7.15 -23.48 -18.02
CA CYS A 539 -6.30 -22.54 -18.77
C CYS A 539 -6.75 -21.07 -18.73
N ALA A 540 -7.93 -20.77 -18.17
CA ALA A 540 -8.40 -19.40 -18.08
C ALA A 540 -7.44 -18.53 -17.24
N PRO A 541 -7.03 -17.34 -17.73
CA PRO A 541 -6.18 -16.42 -16.97
C PRO A 541 -6.80 -15.99 -15.63
N LEU A 542 -8.13 -16.03 -15.54
CA LEU A 542 -8.87 -15.79 -14.32
C LEU A 542 -10.12 -16.68 -14.30
N ALA A 543 -10.44 -17.25 -13.13
CA ALA A 543 -11.62 -18.10 -12.97
C ALA A 543 -12.88 -17.41 -13.50
N MET A 544 -13.55 -18.02 -14.47
CA MET A 544 -14.75 -17.46 -15.09
C MET A 544 -15.97 -17.65 -14.19
N THR A 545 -16.90 -16.70 -14.23
CA THR A 545 -18.19 -16.87 -13.57
C THR A 545 -19.04 -17.90 -14.33
N ALA A 546 -20.04 -18.45 -13.65
CA ALA A 546 -21.02 -19.32 -14.31
C ALA A 546 -21.61 -18.66 -15.57
N PRO A 547 -22.17 -17.43 -15.54
CA PRO A 547 -22.74 -16.78 -16.73
C PRO A 547 -21.72 -16.54 -17.87
N GLU A 548 -20.48 -16.17 -17.55
CA GLU A 548 -19.40 -16.02 -18.54
C GLU A 548 -19.13 -17.35 -19.27
N MET A 549 -19.04 -18.45 -18.52
CA MET A 549 -18.80 -19.79 -19.06
C MET A 549 -19.99 -20.29 -19.90
N GLU A 550 -21.23 -20.06 -19.46
CA GLU A 550 -22.44 -20.39 -20.24
C GLU A 550 -22.40 -19.71 -21.62
N GLN A 551 -22.06 -18.42 -21.63
CA GLN A 551 -21.97 -17.64 -22.86
C GLN A 551 -20.84 -18.16 -23.75
N ALA A 552 -19.66 -18.46 -23.19
CA ALA A 552 -18.53 -19.00 -23.94
C ALA A 552 -18.85 -20.36 -24.59
N LEU A 553 -19.51 -21.26 -23.86
CA LEU A 553 -19.91 -22.58 -24.38
C LEU A 553 -20.98 -22.49 -25.48
N ALA A 554 -21.81 -21.46 -25.47
CA ALA A 554 -22.83 -21.24 -26.51
C ALA A 554 -22.25 -20.68 -27.81
N VAL A 555 -21.10 -20.00 -27.75
CA VAL A 555 -20.43 -19.43 -28.92
C VAL A 555 -19.85 -20.56 -29.79
N LYS A 556 -20.24 -20.56 -31.07
CA LYS A 556 -19.73 -21.48 -32.09
C LYS A 556 -18.71 -20.76 -32.96
N PHE A 557 -17.50 -21.28 -33.01
CA PHE A 557 -16.48 -20.81 -33.95
C PHE A 557 -16.95 -21.07 -35.39
N ARG A 558 -16.97 -20.03 -36.24
CA ARG A 558 -17.27 -20.14 -37.68
C ARG A 558 -16.24 -19.35 -38.48
N ALA A 559 -15.41 -20.06 -39.24
CA ALA A 559 -14.30 -19.49 -40.00
C ALA A 559 -14.68 -18.47 -41.12
N ARG A 560 -15.97 -18.30 -41.43
CA ARG A 560 -16.48 -17.40 -42.50
C ARG A 560 -17.35 -16.24 -42.00
N GLY A 561 -17.49 -16.02 -40.69
CA GLY A 561 -18.20 -14.82 -40.16
C GLY A 561 -19.73 -14.78 -40.36
N ASN A 562 -20.38 -15.87 -40.79
CA ASN A 562 -21.82 -15.85 -41.13
C ASN A 562 -22.79 -15.78 -39.92
N ALA A 563 -22.32 -15.86 -38.68
CA ALA A 563 -23.19 -15.73 -37.51
C ALA A 563 -23.19 -14.27 -37.05
N LYS A 564 -24.31 -13.57 -37.23
CA LYS A 564 -24.46 -12.18 -36.79
C LYS A 564 -24.91 -12.06 -35.34
N HIS A 565 -25.71 -12.99 -34.83
CA HIS A 565 -26.36 -12.82 -33.52
C HIS A 565 -25.64 -13.53 -32.37
N VAL A 566 -25.64 -12.89 -31.21
CA VAL A 566 -25.24 -13.49 -29.93
C VAL A 566 -26.25 -14.57 -29.52
N PRO A 567 -25.79 -15.80 -29.25
CA PRO A 567 -26.67 -16.84 -28.73
C PRO A 567 -27.29 -16.41 -27.41
N THR A 568 -28.62 -16.31 -27.37
CA THR A 568 -29.36 -16.09 -26.13
C THR A 568 -29.38 -17.36 -25.29
N ILE A 569 -28.94 -17.25 -24.03
CA ILE A 569 -29.00 -18.35 -23.08
C ILE A 569 -30.39 -18.39 -22.46
N ILE A 570 -31.21 -19.35 -22.92
CA ILE A 570 -32.57 -19.54 -22.40
C ILE A 570 -32.54 -20.36 -21.11
N ASN A 571 -31.74 -21.43 -21.08
CA ASN A 571 -31.62 -22.34 -19.95
C ASN A 571 -30.21 -22.27 -19.36
N LYS A 572 -30.14 -22.13 -18.03
CA LYS A 572 -28.88 -22.18 -17.30
C LYS A 572 -28.28 -23.59 -17.37
N PHE A 573 -26.96 -23.66 -17.43
CA PHE A 573 -26.24 -24.93 -17.47
C PHE A 573 -26.10 -25.47 -16.05
N ASN A 574 -26.46 -26.74 -15.86
CA ASN A 574 -26.04 -27.45 -14.65
C ASN A 574 -24.66 -28.07 -14.92
N PHE A 575 -23.61 -27.29 -14.64
CA PHE A 575 -22.22 -27.69 -14.89
C PHE A 575 -21.85 -28.99 -14.17
N VAL A 576 -22.27 -29.14 -12.92
CA VAL A 576 -22.01 -30.34 -12.11
C VAL A 576 -22.66 -31.58 -12.74
N LYS A 577 -23.90 -31.48 -13.25
CA LYS A 577 -24.56 -32.57 -13.98
C LYS A 577 -23.85 -32.90 -15.30
N MET A 578 -23.17 -31.94 -15.93
CA MET A 578 -22.46 -32.15 -17.20
C MET A 578 -21.11 -32.85 -17.00
N CYS A 579 -20.27 -32.33 -16.12
CA CYS A 579 -18.90 -32.83 -15.93
C CYS A 579 -18.76 -33.77 -14.74
N GLY A 580 -19.81 -33.98 -13.95
CA GLY A 580 -19.74 -34.73 -12.71
C GLY A 580 -19.10 -33.93 -11.56
N PRO A 581 -18.90 -34.58 -10.41
CA PRO A 581 -18.51 -33.94 -9.15
C PRO A 581 -17.01 -33.61 -9.06
N ILE A 582 -16.38 -33.28 -10.19
CA ILE A 582 -14.99 -32.81 -10.27
C ILE A 582 -14.91 -31.29 -10.39
N ILE A 583 -16.05 -30.62 -10.56
CA ILE A 583 -16.17 -29.16 -10.60
C ILE A 583 -17.23 -28.67 -9.61
N GLU A 584 -17.08 -27.44 -9.15
CA GLU A 584 -18.03 -26.76 -8.29
C GLU A 584 -18.09 -25.26 -8.61
N VAL A 585 -19.12 -24.58 -8.07
CA VAL A 585 -19.28 -23.13 -8.19
C VAL A 585 -19.14 -22.53 -6.80
N VAL A 586 -18.13 -21.69 -6.60
CA VAL A 586 -17.83 -20.99 -5.34
C VAL A 586 -17.72 -19.50 -5.62
N ASP A 587 -18.44 -18.67 -4.86
CA ASP A 587 -18.50 -17.22 -5.07
C ASP A 587 -18.79 -16.84 -6.52
N GLU A 588 -19.80 -17.52 -7.11
CA GLU A 588 -20.23 -17.37 -8.51
C GLU A 588 -19.20 -17.81 -9.57
N LYS A 589 -18.01 -18.28 -9.17
CA LYS A 589 -16.92 -18.72 -10.04
C LYS A 589 -16.89 -20.23 -10.19
N LEU A 590 -16.59 -20.69 -11.40
CA LEU A 590 -16.36 -22.10 -11.69
C LEU A 590 -14.92 -22.48 -11.38
N GLN A 591 -14.76 -23.57 -10.63
CA GLN A 591 -13.46 -24.11 -10.27
C GLN A 591 -13.51 -25.65 -10.15
N PHE A 592 -12.35 -26.27 -10.06
CA PHE A 592 -12.26 -27.67 -9.68
C PHE A 592 -12.58 -27.84 -8.19
N VAL A 593 -13.23 -28.95 -7.82
CA VAL A 593 -13.55 -29.30 -6.42
C VAL A 593 -12.30 -29.41 -5.54
N HIS A 594 -11.17 -29.75 -6.18
CA HIS A 594 -9.87 -29.84 -5.56
C HIS A 594 -8.80 -29.80 -6.65
N PHE A 595 -7.61 -29.27 -6.36
CA PHE A 595 -6.57 -29.10 -7.36
C PHE A 595 -6.03 -30.43 -7.93
N THR A 596 -6.18 -31.54 -7.21
CA THR A 596 -5.85 -32.89 -7.72
C THR A 596 -6.60 -33.24 -9.00
N VAL A 597 -7.77 -32.64 -9.24
CA VAL A 597 -8.48 -32.80 -10.52
C VAL A 597 -7.68 -32.18 -11.67
N HIS A 598 -7.08 -31.01 -11.45
CA HIS A 598 -6.21 -30.36 -12.42
C HIS A 598 -4.99 -31.24 -12.71
N GLU A 599 -4.30 -31.73 -11.68
CA GLU A 599 -3.16 -32.64 -11.83
C GLU A 599 -3.53 -33.87 -12.68
N TYR A 600 -4.67 -34.49 -12.41
CA TYR A 600 -5.15 -35.65 -13.14
C TYR A 600 -5.48 -35.32 -14.62
N LEU A 601 -6.30 -34.29 -14.87
CA LEU A 601 -6.82 -34.00 -16.22
C LEU A 601 -5.75 -33.52 -17.21
N PHE A 602 -4.73 -32.83 -16.72
CA PHE A 602 -3.66 -32.25 -17.54
C PHE A 602 -2.36 -33.08 -17.52
N SER A 603 -2.36 -34.24 -16.85
CA SER A 603 -1.21 -35.16 -16.87
C SER A 603 -1.05 -35.85 -18.22
N ASN A 604 0.17 -35.89 -18.75
CA ASN A 604 0.52 -36.62 -19.97
C ASN A 604 0.44 -38.15 -19.81
N THR A 605 0.34 -38.66 -18.58
CA THR A 605 0.22 -40.11 -18.32
C THR A 605 -1.22 -40.62 -18.45
N VAL A 606 -2.21 -39.73 -18.48
CA VAL A 606 -3.62 -40.09 -18.56
C VAL A 606 -4.06 -40.20 -20.02
N VAL A 607 -4.70 -41.31 -20.38
CA VAL A 607 -5.28 -41.53 -21.71
C VAL A 607 -6.41 -40.52 -21.96
N ASP A 608 -6.44 -39.93 -23.16
CA ASP A 608 -7.36 -38.84 -23.54
C ASP A 608 -7.25 -37.58 -22.67
N SER A 609 -6.09 -37.31 -22.05
CA SER A 609 -5.85 -36.11 -21.25
C SER A 609 -6.22 -34.82 -21.99
N ILE A 610 -6.49 -33.76 -21.23
CA ILE A 610 -6.82 -32.46 -21.80
C ILE A 610 -5.52 -31.73 -22.10
N ASP A 611 -5.30 -31.41 -23.37
CA ASP A 611 -4.17 -30.60 -23.79
C ASP A 611 -4.44 -29.12 -23.41
N MET A 612 -3.56 -28.57 -22.57
CA MET A 612 -3.69 -27.22 -22.04
C MET A 612 -3.50 -26.17 -23.15
N ASP A 613 -2.51 -26.33 -24.02
CA ASP A 613 -2.22 -25.39 -25.11
C ASP A 613 -3.37 -25.33 -26.13
N PHE A 614 -3.95 -26.49 -26.45
CA PHE A 614 -5.13 -26.62 -27.29
C PHE A 614 -6.33 -25.93 -26.65
N SER A 615 -6.54 -26.14 -25.34
CA SER A 615 -7.64 -25.52 -24.61
C SER A 615 -7.52 -23.99 -24.58
N THR A 616 -6.30 -23.46 -24.39
CA THR A 616 -5.98 -22.02 -24.47
C THR A 616 -6.31 -21.47 -25.86
N ARG A 617 -5.88 -22.15 -26.93
CA ARG A 617 -6.19 -21.78 -28.32
C ARG A 617 -7.69 -21.78 -28.60
N GLU A 618 -8.42 -22.77 -28.11
CA GLU A 618 -9.87 -22.87 -28.30
C GLU A 618 -10.62 -21.79 -27.52
N LEU A 619 -10.16 -21.44 -26.32
CA LEU A 619 -10.72 -20.32 -25.55
C LEU A 619 -10.49 -18.99 -26.28
N ALA A 620 -9.27 -18.74 -26.76
CA ALA A 620 -8.93 -17.55 -27.53
C ALA A 620 -9.84 -17.38 -28.76
N LYS A 621 -9.98 -18.44 -29.57
CA LYS A 621 -10.86 -18.46 -30.74
C LYS A 621 -12.32 -18.20 -30.38
N THR A 622 -12.79 -18.77 -29.27
CA THR A 622 -14.18 -18.62 -28.81
C THR A 622 -14.45 -17.16 -28.43
N ILE A 623 -13.56 -16.54 -27.66
CA ILE A 623 -13.71 -15.14 -27.24
C ILE A 623 -13.68 -14.20 -28.44
N ILE A 624 -12.75 -14.37 -29.38
CA ILE A 624 -12.70 -13.54 -30.60
C ILE A 624 -13.95 -13.74 -31.44
N SER A 625 -14.42 -14.98 -31.58
CA SER A 625 -15.67 -15.24 -32.31
C SER A 625 -16.87 -14.57 -31.68
N TYR A 626 -16.90 -14.46 -30.35
CA TYR A 626 -17.94 -13.75 -29.62
C TYR A 626 -17.85 -12.24 -29.84
N LEU A 627 -16.65 -11.66 -29.82
CA LEU A 627 -16.42 -10.23 -30.10
C LEU A 627 -16.77 -9.84 -31.55
N ASN A 628 -16.71 -10.78 -32.51
CA ASN A 628 -17.10 -10.59 -33.92
C ASN A 628 -18.61 -10.73 -34.19
N LEU A 629 -19.44 -10.95 -33.16
CA LEU A 629 -20.90 -10.93 -33.32
C LEU A 629 -21.39 -9.47 -33.36
N THR A 630 -22.66 -9.22 -33.69
CA THR A 630 -23.28 -7.87 -33.71
C THR A 630 -23.43 -7.34 -32.28
N LEU A 631 -22.30 -7.01 -31.68
CA LEU A 631 -22.12 -6.47 -30.34
C LEU A 631 -21.41 -5.13 -30.38
N ILE A 632 -20.89 -4.70 -31.54
CA ILE A 632 -20.01 -3.54 -31.69
C ILE A 632 -20.52 -2.57 -32.79
N ASP A 633 -21.46 -2.99 -33.65
CA ASP A 633 -21.98 -2.21 -34.78
C ASP A 633 -23.04 -1.18 -34.34
N ASP A 634 -22.78 0.14 -34.47
CA ASP A 634 -23.72 1.29 -34.44
C ASP A 634 -25.05 1.15 -33.65
N LEU A 635 -25.03 0.48 -32.49
CA LEU A 635 -26.23 0.27 -31.67
C LEU A 635 -26.63 1.57 -30.97
N GLU A 636 -27.93 1.82 -30.83
CA GLU A 636 -28.44 2.88 -29.97
C GLU A 636 -28.34 2.49 -28.48
N ASP A 637 -28.31 3.48 -27.59
CA ASP A 637 -28.18 3.23 -26.14
C ASP A 637 -29.34 2.39 -25.57
N ASP A 638 -30.55 2.53 -26.12
CA ASP A 638 -31.72 1.72 -25.75
C ASP A 638 -31.53 0.25 -26.14
N GLU A 639 -30.95 -0.01 -27.31
CA GLU A 639 -30.61 -1.38 -27.73
C GLU A 639 -29.51 -1.98 -26.85
N ILE A 640 -28.53 -1.18 -26.44
CA ILE A 640 -27.49 -1.60 -25.49
C ILE A 640 -28.12 -1.98 -24.16
N ARG A 641 -29.01 -1.14 -23.59
CA ARG A 641 -29.73 -1.47 -22.35
C ARG A 641 -30.54 -2.75 -22.48
N GLY A 642 -31.28 -2.91 -23.58
CA GLY A 642 -32.02 -4.13 -23.88
C GLY A 642 -31.10 -5.36 -23.92
N ASN A 643 -29.97 -5.25 -24.61
CA ASN A 643 -28.95 -6.30 -24.74
C ASN A 643 -28.29 -6.65 -23.39
N ILE A 644 -28.08 -5.68 -22.50
CA ILE A 644 -27.63 -5.92 -21.13
C ILE A 644 -28.68 -6.75 -20.38
N LEU A 645 -29.95 -6.33 -20.39
CA LEU A 645 -31.02 -7.02 -19.66
C LEU A 645 -31.27 -8.45 -20.13
N VAL A 646 -31.07 -8.74 -21.42
CA VAL A 646 -31.16 -10.12 -21.95
C VAL A 646 -29.84 -10.90 -21.87
N GLY A 647 -28.79 -10.30 -21.30
CA GLY A 647 -27.52 -10.97 -21.02
C GLY A 647 -26.60 -11.17 -22.23
N LYS A 648 -26.75 -10.40 -23.32
CA LYS A 648 -25.87 -10.54 -24.49
C LYS A 648 -24.42 -10.14 -24.21
N TYR A 649 -24.15 -9.31 -23.20
CA TYR A 649 -22.81 -8.85 -22.82
C TYR A 649 -22.14 -9.65 -21.68
N ARG A 650 -22.67 -10.83 -21.31
CA ARG A 650 -22.14 -11.66 -20.21
C ARG A 650 -20.64 -11.97 -20.30
N LEU A 651 -20.10 -12.11 -21.52
CA LEU A 651 -18.69 -12.43 -21.77
C LEU A 651 -17.89 -11.21 -22.26
N PHE A 652 -18.52 -10.06 -22.47
CA PHE A 652 -17.92 -8.94 -23.20
C PHE A 652 -16.72 -8.34 -22.47
N GLU A 653 -16.88 -7.99 -21.19
CA GLU A 653 -15.79 -7.41 -20.42
C GLU A 653 -14.62 -8.39 -20.31
N TYR A 654 -14.87 -9.61 -19.84
CA TYR A 654 -13.85 -10.67 -19.76
C TYR A 654 -13.14 -10.87 -21.12
N GLY A 655 -13.93 -10.91 -22.20
CA GLY A 655 -13.44 -11.06 -23.55
C GLY A 655 -12.51 -9.93 -23.96
N CYS A 656 -12.91 -8.67 -23.76
CA CYS A 656 -12.11 -7.49 -24.06
C CYS A 656 -10.75 -7.52 -23.35
N TYR A 657 -10.69 -7.86 -22.06
CA TYR A 657 -9.42 -7.86 -21.32
C TYR A 657 -8.49 -9.01 -21.67
N TYR A 658 -9.02 -10.23 -21.81
CA TYR A 658 -8.18 -11.43 -21.81
C TYR A 658 -7.93 -12.02 -23.20
N TRP A 659 -8.65 -11.59 -24.24
CA TRP A 659 -8.36 -12.07 -25.60
C TRP A 659 -6.92 -11.80 -26.06
N PRO A 660 -6.27 -10.64 -25.78
CA PRO A 660 -4.90 -10.40 -26.24
C PRO A 660 -3.91 -11.34 -25.54
N THR A 661 -4.07 -11.56 -24.24
CA THR A 661 -3.24 -12.49 -23.44
C THR A 661 -3.36 -13.93 -23.95
N LEU A 662 -4.61 -14.38 -24.17
CA LEU A 662 -4.89 -15.72 -24.69
C LEU A 662 -4.33 -15.92 -26.10
N VAL A 663 -4.42 -14.90 -26.97
CA VAL A 663 -3.80 -14.93 -28.31
C VAL A 663 -2.29 -14.99 -28.20
N HIS A 664 -1.68 -14.18 -27.33
CA HIS A 664 -0.22 -14.19 -27.13
C HIS A 664 0.29 -15.58 -26.69
N GLN A 665 -0.37 -16.21 -25.72
CA GLN A 665 -0.07 -17.58 -25.28
C GLN A 665 -0.31 -18.62 -26.40
N SER A 666 -1.25 -18.34 -27.30
CA SER A 666 -1.65 -19.23 -28.39
C SER A 666 -0.76 -19.17 -29.64
N LEU A 667 0.03 -18.12 -29.82
CA LEU A 667 0.83 -17.84 -31.02
C LEU A 667 2.25 -18.48 -30.99
N GLY A 668 2.46 -19.48 -30.12
CA GLY A 668 3.72 -20.24 -29.97
C GLY A 668 4.06 -21.20 -31.14
N ARG A 669 4.42 -22.46 -30.83
CA ARG A 669 5.06 -23.43 -31.76
C ARG A 669 4.34 -23.68 -33.10
N ASP A 670 3.01 -23.49 -33.17
CA ASP A 670 2.19 -23.71 -34.37
C ASP A 670 1.49 -22.42 -34.84
N TYR A 671 1.34 -22.23 -36.15
CA TYR A 671 0.66 -21.08 -36.76
C TYR A 671 -0.86 -21.32 -36.94
N PRO A 672 -1.74 -20.73 -36.11
CA PRO A 672 -3.16 -21.08 -36.07
C PRO A 672 -3.97 -20.30 -37.13
N ARG A 673 -3.94 -20.74 -38.39
CA ARG A 673 -4.64 -20.08 -39.53
C ARG A 673 -6.09 -19.69 -39.26
N SER A 674 -6.84 -20.51 -38.52
CA SER A 674 -8.25 -20.24 -38.18
C SER A 674 -8.40 -19.08 -37.20
N LEU A 675 -7.51 -18.97 -36.21
CA LEU A 675 -7.46 -17.84 -35.27
C LEU A 675 -7.09 -16.55 -36.00
N VAL A 676 -6.11 -16.60 -36.89
CA VAL A 676 -5.69 -15.44 -37.71
C VAL A 676 -6.83 -14.91 -38.57
N ARG A 677 -7.62 -15.78 -39.21
CA ARG A 677 -8.82 -15.37 -39.95
C ARG A 677 -9.86 -14.69 -39.05
N ALA A 678 -10.06 -15.18 -37.83
CA ALA A 678 -11.00 -14.57 -36.90
C ALA A 678 -10.54 -13.17 -36.47
N LEU A 679 -9.24 -12.98 -36.26
CA LEU A 679 -8.63 -11.67 -36.00
C LEU A 679 -8.77 -10.73 -37.22
N ALA A 680 -8.65 -11.24 -38.44
CA ALA A 680 -8.88 -10.45 -39.65
C ALA A 680 -10.32 -9.92 -39.73
N VAL A 681 -11.31 -10.77 -39.41
CA VAL A 681 -12.72 -10.35 -39.35
C VAL A 681 -12.93 -9.30 -38.26
N MET A 682 -12.34 -9.51 -37.08
CA MET A 682 -12.40 -8.56 -35.96
C MET A 682 -11.86 -7.18 -36.35
N PHE A 683 -10.74 -7.16 -37.08
CA PHE A 683 -10.18 -5.92 -37.58
C PHE A 683 -11.05 -5.26 -38.65
N GLN A 684 -11.64 -6.03 -39.57
CA GLN A 684 -12.52 -5.48 -40.61
C GLN A 684 -13.79 -4.86 -40.04
N GLN A 685 -14.39 -5.47 -39.02
CA GLN A 685 -15.65 -5.02 -38.43
C GLN A 685 -15.45 -3.94 -37.36
N GLY A 686 -14.44 -4.13 -36.51
CA GLY A 686 -14.21 -3.29 -35.33
C GLY A 686 -13.12 -2.24 -35.52
N LYS A 687 -12.75 -1.88 -36.76
CA LYS A 687 -11.67 -0.91 -36.99
C LYS A 687 -12.02 0.45 -36.37
N ASN A 688 -11.14 0.96 -35.53
CA ASN A 688 -11.25 2.34 -35.07
C ASN A 688 -10.69 3.28 -36.15
N TYR A 689 -11.57 3.92 -36.94
CA TYR A 689 -11.16 4.88 -37.98
C TYR A 689 -10.55 6.16 -37.42
N SER A 690 -10.78 6.45 -36.12
CA SER A 690 -10.15 7.55 -35.39
C SER A 690 -8.86 7.13 -34.68
N PHE A 691 -8.34 5.93 -34.95
CA PHE A 691 -7.12 5.42 -34.32
C PHE A 691 -5.94 6.37 -34.55
N VAL A 692 -5.31 6.77 -33.44
CA VAL A 692 -4.10 7.60 -33.45
C VAL A 692 -2.91 6.70 -33.21
N HIS A 693 -2.04 6.58 -34.22
CA HIS A 693 -0.78 5.86 -34.09
C HIS A 693 0.08 6.50 -32.99
N PRO A 694 0.50 5.73 -31.96
CA PRO A 694 1.43 6.23 -30.96
C PRO A 694 2.75 6.67 -31.60
N THR A 695 3.33 7.79 -31.16
CA THR A 695 4.58 8.34 -31.71
C THR A 695 5.86 7.57 -31.32
N ASP A 696 5.75 6.46 -30.57
CA ASP A 696 6.89 5.73 -30.02
C ASP A 696 7.32 4.57 -30.96
N GLU A 697 8.60 4.52 -31.34
CA GLU A 697 9.19 3.59 -32.33
C GLU A 697 9.51 2.18 -31.80
N SER A 698 8.94 1.76 -30.65
CA SER A 698 9.19 0.43 -30.08
C SER A 698 8.68 -0.70 -31.00
N GLY A 699 9.51 -1.71 -31.28
CA GLY A 699 9.14 -2.88 -32.08
C GLY A 699 8.06 -3.79 -31.45
N PRO A 700 7.58 -4.81 -32.18
CA PRO A 700 6.47 -5.66 -31.75
C PRO A 700 6.78 -6.47 -30.49
N PRO A 701 5.83 -6.56 -29.51
CA PRO A 701 6.01 -7.28 -28.25
C PRO A 701 5.96 -8.81 -28.45
N PHE A 702 5.80 -9.27 -29.70
CA PHE A 702 5.85 -10.68 -30.09
C PHE A 702 6.50 -10.80 -31.47
N ARG A 703 7.11 -11.96 -31.76
CA ARG A 703 7.64 -12.28 -33.09
C ARG A 703 6.85 -13.43 -33.69
N CYS A 704 6.20 -13.18 -34.83
CA CYS A 704 5.53 -14.22 -35.61
C CYS A 704 5.75 -13.96 -37.11
N PRO A 705 6.91 -14.37 -37.67
CA PRO A 705 7.27 -14.09 -39.07
C PRO A 705 6.20 -14.56 -40.07
N LYS A 706 5.65 -15.77 -39.85
CA LYS A 706 4.54 -16.30 -40.66
C LYS A 706 3.30 -15.41 -40.66
N LEU A 707 2.94 -14.80 -39.52
CA LEU A 707 1.80 -13.88 -39.46
C LEU A 707 2.08 -12.59 -40.22
N GLN A 708 3.30 -12.07 -40.07
CA GLN A 708 3.75 -10.87 -40.75
C GLN A 708 3.79 -11.04 -42.27
N GLU A 709 4.19 -12.23 -42.76
CA GLU A 709 4.21 -12.60 -44.17
C GLU A 709 2.80 -12.88 -44.74
N GLU A 710 2.00 -13.75 -44.09
CA GLU A 710 0.69 -14.17 -44.62
C GLU A 710 -0.42 -13.12 -44.39
N SER A 711 -0.31 -12.24 -43.38
CA SER A 711 -1.37 -11.28 -43.02
C SER A 711 -0.82 -10.03 -42.30
N PRO A 712 -0.12 -9.12 -43.02
CA PRO A 712 0.57 -7.97 -42.43
C PRO A 712 -0.38 -7.00 -41.71
N GLU A 713 -1.60 -6.82 -42.20
CA GLU A 713 -2.60 -5.95 -41.56
C GLU A 713 -3.07 -6.47 -40.19
N VAL A 714 -3.26 -7.79 -40.08
CA VAL A 714 -3.64 -8.46 -38.83
C VAL A 714 -2.48 -8.43 -37.84
N PHE A 715 -1.26 -8.63 -38.34
CA PHE A 715 -0.05 -8.47 -37.55
C PHE A 715 0.05 -7.07 -36.94
N LEU A 716 -0.13 -6.03 -37.75
CA LEU A 716 -0.09 -4.63 -37.30
C LEU A 716 -1.21 -4.31 -36.32
N MET A 717 -2.46 -4.75 -36.57
CA MET A 717 -3.56 -4.56 -35.63
C MET A 717 -3.28 -5.22 -34.27
N LEU A 718 -2.80 -6.47 -34.28
CA LEU A 718 -2.50 -7.20 -33.04
C LEU A 718 -1.33 -6.55 -32.30
N PHE A 719 -0.33 -6.07 -33.03
CA PHE A 719 0.78 -5.30 -32.51
C PHE A 719 0.30 -4.04 -31.77
N GLU A 720 -0.49 -3.20 -32.44
CA GLU A 720 -1.00 -1.95 -31.84
C GLU A 720 -1.97 -2.22 -30.69
N THR A 721 -2.76 -3.29 -30.78
CA THR A 721 -3.62 -3.72 -29.67
C THR A 721 -2.78 -4.12 -28.46
N LEU A 722 -1.80 -5.00 -28.62
CA LEU A 722 -0.97 -5.42 -27.49
C LEU A 722 -0.21 -4.22 -26.90
N ARG A 723 0.23 -3.27 -27.73
CA ARG A 723 0.79 -2.00 -27.22
C ARG A 723 -0.21 -1.22 -26.36
N PHE A 724 -1.45 -1.08 -26.81
CA PHE A 724 -2.52 -0.44 -26.03
C PHE A 724 -2.76 -1.14 -24.68
N TYR A 725 -2.87 -2.47 -24.67
CA TYR A 725 -3.07 -3.26 -23.45
C TYR A 725 -1.83 -3.34 -22.55
N LEU A 726 -0.64 -3.03 -23.08
CA LEU A 726 0.62 -2.99 -22.35
C LEU A 726 1.09 -1.56 -22.04
N ASP A 727 0.34 -0.52 -22.43
CA ASP A 727 0.68 0.88 -22.17
C ASP A 727 0.63 1.17 -20.67
N ASP A 728 1.68 1.77 -20.11
CA ASP A 728 1.76 2.10 -18.69
C ASP A 728 0.68 3.12 -18.25
N ARG A 729 0.17 3.93 -19.19
CA ARG A 729 -0.89 4.91 -18.94
C ARG A 729 -2.26 4.26 -18.79
N ARG A 730 -2.42 2.99 -19.18
CA ARG A 730 -3.71 2.27 -19.17
C ARG A 730 -4.41 2.25 -17.82
N PHE A 731 -3.63 2.39 -16.78
CA PHE A 731 -4.07 2.33 -15.41
C PHE A 731 -4.67 3.65 -14.90
N ASP A 732 -4.41 4.75 -15.62
CA ASP A 732 -5.06 6.04 -15.39
C ASP A 732 -6.29 6.21 -16.30
N TRP A 733 -6.52 5.27 -17.23
CA TRP A 733 -7.66 5.30 -18.14
C TRP A 733 -8.95 4.86 -17.43
N ASN A 734 -9.91 5.77 -17.41
CA ASN A 734 -11.23 5.58 -16.84
C ASN A 734 -12.29 6.21 -17.74
N SER A 735 -13.56 5.97 -17.41
CA SER A 735 -14.69 6.53 -18.17
C SER A 735 -14.71 8.05 -18.21
N GLY A 736 -14.14 8.74 -17.22
CA GLY A 736 -14.11 10.20 -17.13
C GLY A 736 -13.01 10.89 -17.95
N ASN A 737 -12.04 10.15 -18.48
CA ASN A 737 -10.99 10.68 -19.36
C ASN A 737 -10.89 9.93 -20.70
N SER A 738 -11.99 9.32 -21.15
CA SER A 738 -12.05 8.54 -22.39
C SER A 738 -11.43 9.26 -23.59
N ASP A 739 -11.67 10.56 -23.73
CA ASP A 739 -11.19 11.36 -24.87
C ASP A 739 -9.67 11.34 -25.04
N THR A 740 -8.91 11.07 -23.97
CA THR A 740 -7.44 11.06 -24.03
C THR A 740 -6.84 9.73 -24.49
N TRP A 741 -7.62 8.64 -24.47
CA TRP A 741 -7.08 7.29 -24.67
C TRP A 741 -7.93 6.38 -25.55
N ILE A 742 -9.20 6.69 -25.75
CA ILE A 742 -10.13 5.81 -26.48
C ILE A 742 -9.71 5.58 -27.93
N ASN A 743 -9.03 6.57 -28.52
CA ASN A 743 -8.49 6.52 -29.88
C ASN A 743 -7.10 5.87 -29.95
N LEU A 744 -6.56 5.38 -28.85
CA LEU A 744 -5.31 4.61 -28.81
C LEU A 744 -5.56 3.10 -28.97
N ASN A 745 -6.81 2.63 -28.87
CA ASN A 745 -7.15 1.27 -29.23
C ASN A 745 -7.41 1.21 -30.74
N PRO A 746 -6.71 0.36 -31.52
CA PRO A 746 -6.96 0.19 -32.96
C PRO A 746 -8.34 -0.41 -33.26
N LEU A 747 -9.05 -0.89 -32.24
CA LEU A 747 -10.38 -1.47 -32.32
C LEU A 747 -11.40 -0.66 -31.51
N THR A 748 -12.66 -0.67 -31.94
CA THR A 748 -13.80 -0.01 -31.26
C THR A 748 -14.29 -0.77 -30.01
N THR A 749 -13.65 -1.89 -29.65
CA THR A 749 -13.98 -2.69 -28.46
C THR A 749 -14.01 -1.89 -27.16
N SER A 750 -13.04 -0.99 -26.93
CA SER A 750 -13.04 -0.14 -25.73
C SER A 750 -14.13 0.94 -25.75
N GLN A 751 -14.50 1.45 -26.93
CA GLN A 751 -15.61 2.40 -27.07
C GLN A 751 -16.92 1.73 -26.64
N MET A 752 -17.16 0.53 -27.16
CA MET A 752 -18.36 -0.22 -26.80
C MET A 752 -18.36 -0.63 -25.32
N LEU A 753 -17.20 -1.02 -24.77
CA LEU A 753 -17.08 -1.32 -23.33
C LEU A 753 -17.53 -0.14 -22.45
N LEU A 754 -17.08 1.08 -22.75
CA LEU A 754 -17.49 2.27 -21.99
C LEU A 754 -19.00 2.52 -22.10
N ARG A 755 -19.57 2.36 -23.29
CA ARG A 755 -21.02 2.50 -23.50
C ARG A 755 -21.80 1.46 -22.68
N ILE A 756 -21.37 0.19 -22.69
CA ILE A 756 -21.98 -0.87 -21.89
C ILE A 756 -21.91 -0.53 -20.39
N GLN A 757 -20.76 -0.09 -19.90
CA GLN A 757 -20.58 0.26 -18.48
C GLN A 757 -21.49 1.42 -18.06
N GLN A 758 -21.60 2.44 -18.90
CA GLN A 758 -22.48 3.59 -18.67
C GLN A 758 -23.95 3.17 -18.62
N GLN A 759 -24.41 2.39 -19.60
CA GLN A 759 -25.79 1.91 -19.63
C GLN A 759 -26.08 0.90 -18.50
N HIS A 760 -25.10 0.08 -18.11
CA HIS A 760 -25.22 -0.81 -16.95
C HIS A 760 -25.40 -0.02 -15.66
N ALA A 761 -24.59 1.01 -15.42
CA ALA A 761 -24.73 1.88 -14.25
C ALA A 761 -26.11 2.55 -14.19
N SER A 762 -26.59 3.07 -15.34
CA SER A 762 -27.94 3.65 -15.45
C SER A 762 -29.05 2.65 -15.09
N LEU A 763 -28.92 1.39 -15.49
CA LEU A 763 -29.89 0.34 -15.15
C LEU A 763 -29.86 0.00 -13.65
N VAL A 764 -28.69 -0.01 -13.02
CA VAL A 764 -28.55 -0.25 -11.57
C VAL A 764 -29.18 0.90 -10.77
N ASP A 765 -29.02 2.14 -11.22
CA ASP A 765 -29.56 3.34 -10.55
C ASP A 765 -31.08 3.48 -10.66
N SER A 766 -31.72 2.81 -11.63
CA SER A 766 -33.16 2.94 -11.91
C SER A 766 -34.09 2.44 -10.78
N ARG A 767 -33.57 1.70 -9.79
CA ARG A 767 -34.31 1.10 -8.65
C ARG A 767 -35.52 0.21 -9.03
N GLU A 768 -35.61 -0.23 -10.28
CA GLU A 768 -36.66 -1.18 -10.70
C GLU A 768 -36.29 -2.62 -10.35
N ASP A 769 -37.05 -3.25 -9.45
CA ASP A 769 -36.77 -4.61 -8.94
C ASP A 769 -36.65 -5.67 -10.04
N LEU A 770 -37.50 -5.58 -11.08
CA LEU A 770 -37.46 -6.53 -12.20
C LEU A 770 -36.13 -6.44 -12.97
N LYS A 771 -35.64 -5.23 -13.25
CA LYS A 771 -34.37 -5.01 -13.95
C LYS A 771 -33.18 -5.47 -13.10
N LEU A 772 -33.19 -5.16 -11.79
CA LEU A 772 -32.16 -5.62 -10.86
C LEU A 772 -32.12 -7.16 -10.76
N SER A 773 -33.27 -7.83 -10.79
CA SER A 773 -33.33 -9.30 -10.79
C SER A 773 -32.71 -9.91 -12.06
N LEU A 774 -32.97 -9.31 -13.23
CA LEU A 774 -32.38 -9.72 -14.51
C LEU A 774 -30.88 -9.49 -14.52
N LEU A 775 -30.41 -8.34 -14.02
CA LEU A 775 -28.99 -8.03 -13.90
C LEU A 775 -28.29 -9.05 -13.00
N ARG A 776 -28.85 -9.37 -11.83
CA ARG A 776 -28.29 -10.39 -10.92
C ARG A 776 -28.22 -11.77 -11.55
N SER A 777 -29.26 -12.14 -12.30
CA SER A 777 -29.29 -13.44 -12.98
C SER A 777 -28.24 -13.56 -14.10
N ASN A 778 -27.93 -12.45 -14.78
CA ASN A 778 -27.00 -12.42 -15.91
C ASN A 778 -25.55 -12.12 -15.52
N TYR A 779 -25.31 -11.26 -14.53
CA TYR A 779 -23.99 -10.70 -14.21
C TYR A 779 -23.53 -10.94 -12.77
N GLY A 780 -24.33 -11.64 -11.96
CA GLY A 780 -24.00 -11.91 -10.57
C GLY A 780 -24.48 -10.83 -9.60
N SER A 781 -24.21 -11.04 -8.31
CA SER A 781 -24.70 -10.17 -7.23
C SER A 781 -23.95 -8.84 -7.11
N ASN A 782 -22.73 -8.76 -7.65
CA ASN A 782 -21.85 -7.59 -7.57
C ASN A 782 -22.09 -6.59 -8.72
N LEU A 783 -23.15 -5.78 -8.58
CA LEU A 783 -23.60 -4.90 -9.67
C LEU A 783 -22.81 -3.58 -9.78
N PHE A 784 -22.11 -3.13 -8.73
CA PHE A 784 -21.45 -1.81 -8.73
C PHE A 784 -20.02 -1.92 -9.25
N ARG A 785 -19.72 -1.40 -10.44
CA ARG A 785 -18.42 -1.59 -11.14
C ARG A 785 -17.50 -0.39 -11.05
N CYS A 786 -16.19 -0.63 -10.99
CA CYS A 786 -15.18 0.44 -11.03
C CYS A 786 -15.11 1.09 -12.43
N THR A 787 -14.94 2.40 -12.47
CA THR A 787 -14.85 3.19 -13.72
C THR A 787 -13.47 3.14 -14.38
N HIS A 788 -12.45 2.66 -13.66
CA HIS A 788 -11.11 2.49 -14.22
C HIS A 788 -11.08 1.22 -15.04
N VAL A 789 -10.87 1.36 -16.35
CA VAL A 789 -11.10 0.29 -17.31
C VAL A 789 -10.24 -0.91 -16.93
N PHE A 790 -8.94 -0.75 -16.71
CA PHE A 790 -8.07 -1.89 -16.43
C PHE A 790 -8.09 -2.39 -14.98
N CYS A 791 -8.97 -1.89 -14.12
CA CYS A 791 -9.10 -2.35 -12.74
C CYS A 791 -9.79 -3.72 -12.64
N GLN A 792 -9.34 -4.58 -11.72
CA GLN A 792 -9.99 -5.88 -11.49
C GLN A 792 -11.47 -5.76 -11.06
N HIS A 793 -11.80 -4.68 -10.33
CA HIS A 793 -13.16 -4.39 -9.91
C HIS A 793 -14.00 -3.66 -10.97
N SER A 794 -13.41 -3.32 -12.12
CA SER A 794 -14.17 -2.90 -13.31
C SER A 794 -15.08 -4.02 -13.78
N PHE A 795 -14.63 -5.28 -13.66
CA PHE A 795 -15.39 -6.45 -14.10
C PHE A 795 -16.02 -7.27 -12.97
N ARG A 796 -15.38 -7.38 -11.78
CA ARG A 796 -15.97 -8.12 -10.64
C ARG A 796 -16.99 -7.33 -9.84
N GLY A 797 -16.94 -6.01 -9.92
CA GLY A 797 -17.81 -5.12 -9.16
C GLY A 797 -17.76 -5.29 -7.65
N PHE A 798 -18.74 -4.68 -7.00
CA PHE A 798 -18.97 -4.64 -5.56
C PHE A 798 -20.45 -4.90 -5.27
N LYS A 799 -20.74 -5.34 -4.03
CA LYS A 799 -22.13 -5.57 -3.59
C LYS A 799 -22.83 -4.25 -3.29
N THR A 800 -22.09 -3.25 -2.82
CA THR A 800 -22.63 -1.96 -2.42
C THR A 800 -21.86 -0.78 -3.06
N PRO A 801 -22.51 0.38 -3.21
CA PRO A 801 -21.84 1.58 -3.73
C PRO A 801 -20.80 2.15 -2.76
N GLU A 802 -20.91 1.89 -1.45
CA GLU A 802 -19.92 2.35 -0.46
C GLU A 802 -18.56 1.67 -0.66
N GLU A 803 -18.55 0.35 -0.90
CA GLU A 803 -17.33 -0.42 -1.19
C GLU A 803 -16.62 0.13 -2.45
N LEU A 804 -17.39 0.41 -3.51
CA LEU A 804 -16.89 1.02 -4.74
C LEU A 804 -16.27 2.41 -4.49
N ASN A 805 -16.94 3.25 -3.70
CA ASN A 805 -16.48 4.60 -3.39
C ASN A 805 -15.19 4.61 -2.57
N GLU A 806 -15.02 3.64 -1.67
CA GLU A 806 -13.77 3.47 -0.92
C GLU A 806 -12.62 3.02 -1.83
N HIS A 807 -12.87 2.02 -2.68
CA HIS A 807 -11.89 1.52 -3.65
C HIS A 807 -11.39 2.61 -4.61
N THR A 808 -12.31 3.41 -5.17
CA THR A 808 -12.01 4.36 -6.26
C THR A 808 -11.03 5.47 -5.83
N LYS A 809 -10.91 5.76 -4.53
CA LYS A 809 -9.94 6.72 -3.97
C LYS A 809 -8.48 6.34 -4.25
N ASN A 810 -8.19 5.08 -4.59
CA ASN A 810 -6.83 4.58 -4.75
C ASN A 810 -6.23 4.74 -6.15
N HIS A 811 -7.01 5.04 -7.20
CA HIS A 811 -6.53 5.05 -8.59
C HIS A 811 -5.66 6.25 -8.99
N GLY A 812 -5.68 7.35 -8.24
CA GLY A 812 -4.90 8.58 -8.54
C GLY A 812 -3.39 8.52 -8.29
N LYS A 813 -2.75 7.33 -8.32
CA LYS A 813 -1.35 7.12 -7.93
C LYS A 813 -0.44 6.90 -9.17
N PRO A 814 0.57 7.78 -9.42
CA PRO A 814 1.23 7.90 -10.74
C PRO A 814 2.34 6.88 -11.08
N TRP A 815 2.73 5.97 -10.19
CA TRP A 815 3.87 5.07 -10.44
C TRP A 815 3.44 3.60 -10.45
N LYS A 816 3.21 3.02 -11.62
CA LYS A 816 2.59 1.69 -11.78
C LYS A 816 3.63 0.56 -11.79
N CYS A 817 3.31 -0.61 -11.23
CA CYS A 817 4.22 -1.78 -11.27
C CYS A 817 4.40 -2.28 -12.72
N PHE A 818 5.62 -2.68 -13.09
CA PHE A 818 5.91 -3.17 -14.44
C PHE A 818 5.41 -4.61 -14.70
N SER A 819 4.90 -5.33 -13.69
CA SER A 819 4.41 -6.71 -13.83
C SER A 819 2.91 -6.70 -14.16
N PRO A 820 2.48 -7.15 -15.36
CA PRO A 820 1.07 -7.07 -15.80
C PRO A 820 0.08 -7.84 -14.92
N ASN A 821 0.56 -8.82 -14.15
CA ASN A 821 -0.25 -9.66 -13.25
C ASN A 821 -0.22 -9.17 -11.80
N CYS A 822 0.45 -8.05 -11.51
CA CYS A 822 0.50 -7.45 -10.18
C CYS A 822 -0.65 -6.45 -10.01
N ASP A 823 -1.34 -6.46 -8.87
CA ASP A 823 -2.44 -5.51 -8.60
C ASP A 823 -1.99 -4.04 -8.65
N PHE A 824 -0.74 -3.78 -8.25
CA PHE A 824 -0.12 -2.45 -8.34
C PHE A 824 0.31 -2.05 -9.75
N SER A 825 0.20 -2.95 -10.72
CA SER A 825 0.21 -2.55 -12.12
C SER A 825 -0.96 -1.61 -12.37
N THR A 826 -2.15 -1.91 -11.86
CA THR A 826 -3.34 -1.04 -12.03
C THR A 826 -3.49 0.08 -11.01
N ILE A 827 -3.21 -0.20 -9.75
CA ILE A 827 -3.47 0.74 -8.66
C ILE A 827 -2.40 1.83 -8.62
N GLY A 828 -1.13 1.46 -8.79
CA GLY A 828 0.00 2.37 -8.72
C GLY A 828 0.44 2.79 -7.33
N PHE A 829 1.63 3.37 -7.32
CA PHE A 829 2.33 3.88 -6.15
C PHE A 829 2.36 5.41 -6.21
N SER A 830 2.38 6.04 -5.04
CA SER A 830 2.48 7.50 -4.93
C SER A 830 3.86 8.03 -5.32
N THR A 831 4.90 7.19 -5.35
CA THR A 831 6.28 7.60 -5.71
C THR A 831 7.03 6.54 -6.53
N LYS A 832 7.91 7.00 -7.44
CA LYS A 832 8.81 6.17 -8.27
C LYS A 832 9.61 5.19 -7.43
N SER A 833 10.10 5.67 -6.28
CA SER A 833 10.89 4.88 -5.35
C SER A 833 10.11 3.70 -4.75
N ARG A 834 8.81 3.83 -4.50
CA ARG A 834 7.97 2.74 -3.95
C ARG A 834 7.66 1.68 -5.00
N ARG A 835 7.43 2.09 -6.25
CA ARG A 835 7.34 1.17 -7.39
C ARG A 835 8.65 0.42 -7.60
N ASP A 836 9.77 1.15 -7.67
CA ASP A 836 11.10 0.55 -7.92
C ASP A 836 11.48 -0.40 -6.79
N GLU A 837 11.13 -0.08 -5.55
CA GLU A 837 11.31 -0.96 -4.40
C GLU A 837 10.37 -2.16 -4.41
N HIS A 838 9.10 -1.98 -4.75
CA HIS A 838 8.17 -3.09 -4.97
C HIS A 838 8.69 -4.03 -6.06
N TRP A 839 9.23 -3.50 -7.15
CA TRP A 839 9.86 -4.29 -8.20
C TRP A 839 11.09 -5.06 -7.69
N LEU A 840 11.97 -4.39 -6.95
CA LEU A 840 13.15 -5.00 -6.33
C LEU A 840 12.81 -6.06 -5.26
N LYS A 841 11.62 -6.03 -4.67
CA LYS A 841 11.23 -6.91 -3.56
C LYS A 841 10.28 -8.04 -3.95
N VAL A 842 9.43 -7.81 -4.96
CA VAL A 842 8.37 -8.73 -5.39
C VAL A 842 8.70 -9.39 -6.72
N HIS A 843 9.58 -8.78 -7.54
CA HIS A 843 9.89 -9.25 -8.89
C HIS A 843 11.37 -9.52 -9.15
N LEU A 844 12.26 -9.20 -8.19
CA LEU A 844 13.66 -9.63 -8.24
C LEU A 844 13.84 -10.96 -7.49
N PRO A 845 14.54 -11.94 -8.07
CA PRO A 845 14.87 -13.19 -7.38
C PRO A 845 15.84 -12.98 -6.21
N ALA A 846 15.83 -13.90 -5.25
CA ALA A 846 16.67 -13.84 -4.05
C ALA A 846 18.18 -14.02 -4.38
N PRO A 847 19.11 -13.43 -3.60
CA PRO A 847 20.56 -13.56 -3.82
C PRO A 847 21.09 -15.01 -3.89
N GLU A 848 20.37 -15.97 -3.27
CA GLU A 848 20.74 -17.39 -3.26
C GLU A 848 20.44 -18.11 -4.60
N GLU A 849 19.53 -17.57 -5.43
CA GLU A 849 19.23 -18.09 -6.78
C GLU A 849 20.32 -17.68 -7.80
N LEU A 850 20.99 -16.55 -7.58
CA LEU A 850 22.08 -16.05 -8.43
C LEU A 850 23.30 -16.99 -8.40
N GLN A 851 23.54 -17.69 -7.27
CA GLN A 851 24.63 -18.65 -7.14
C GLN A 851 24.34 -20.03 -7.78
N LYS A 852 23.07 -20.43 -7.90
CA LYS A 852 22.68 -21.69 -8.56
C LYS A 852 22.46 -21.54 -10.07
N GLY A 853 22.07 -20.36 -10.55
CA GLY A 853 21.77 -20.08 -11.97
C GLY A 853 22.95 -19.65 -12.83
N ALA A 854 24.06 -19.22 -12.24
CA ALA A 854 25.24 -18.76 -12.97
C ALA A 854 25.94 -19.85 -13.81
N SER A 855 25.57 -21.13 -13.67
CA SER A 855 26.21 -22.24 -14.38
C SER A 855 25.60 -22.59 -15.75
N ASP A 856 24.44 -22.06 -16.17
CA ASP A 856 23.85 -22.47 -17.47
C ASP A 856 22.82 -21.49 -18.08
N PHE A 857 23.23 -20.24 -18.35
CA PHE A 857 22.37 -19.24 -19.03
C PHE A 857 21.89 -19.67 -20.42
N ASP A 858 22.54 -20.66 -21.04
CA ASP A 858 22.21 -21.15 -22.38
C ASP A 858 20.90 -21.96 -22.42
N LYS A 859 20.40 -22.41 -21.26
CA LYS A 859 19.15 -23.19 -21.14
C LYS A 859 17.95 -22.37 -20.68
N MET A 860 18.18 -21.12 -20.25
CA MET A 860 17.14 -20.23 -19.74
C MET A 860 16.43 -19.50 -20.87
N ASP A 861 15.14 -19.27 -20.71
CA ASP A 861 14.36 -18.49 -21.68
C ASP A 861 14.59 -16.98 -21.54
N VAL A 862 14.11 -16.19 -22.51
CA VAL A 862 14.34 -14.73 -22.53
C VAL A 862 13.69 -14.05 -21.31
N LEU A 863 12.54 -14.52 -20.82
CA LEU A 863 11.85 -13.92 -19.68
C LEU A 863 12.58 -14.20 -18.36
N GLU A 864 13.17 -15.39 -18.23
CA GLU A 864 14.06 -15.73 -17.12
C GLU A 864 15.32 -14.86 -17.14
N LEU A 865 15.99 -14.75 -18.29
CA LEU A 865 17.19 -13.92 -18.43
C LEU A 865 16.92 -12.42 -18.18
N GLU A 866 15.73 -11.92 -18.54
CA GLU A 866 15.28 -10.56 -18.21
C GLU A 866 15.12 -10.33 -16.70
N ARG A 867 14.79 -11.37 -15.92
CA ARG A 867 14.70 -11.31 -14.45
C ARG A 867 16.08 -11.37 -13.79
N PHE A 868 17.01 -12.14 -14.35
CA PHE A 868 18.37 -12.30 -13.82
C PHE A 868 19.27 -11.07 -14.08
N LEU A 869 19.12 -10.41 -15.24
CA LEU A 869 20.02 -9.32 -15.62
C LEU A 869 20.08 -8.16 -14.59
N PRO A 870 18.96 -7.63 -14.07
CA PRO A 870 19.00 -6.58 -13.06
C PRO A 870 19.67 -7.00 -11.74
N ALA A 871 19.56 -8.27 -11.37
CA ALA A 871 20.12 -8.80 -10.13
C ALA A 871 21.65 -8.91 -10.22
N LEU A 872 22.18 -9.45 -11.32
CA LEU A 872 23.63 -9.46 -11.60
C LEU A 872 24.21 -8.03 -11.66
N VAL A 873 23.42 -7.07 -12.15
CA VAL A 873 23.81 -5.65 -12.20
C VAL A 873 23.86 -5.00 -10.81
N ILE A 874 22.96 -5.37 -9.91
CA ILE A 874 22.95 -4.86 -8.53
C ILE A 874 24.11 -5.45 -7.73
N GLU A 875 24.41 -6.72 -7.92
CA GLU A 875 25.54 -7.39 -7.25
C GLU A 875 26.91 -6.95 -7.79
N GLY A 876 26.95 -6.31 -8.95
CA GLY A 876 28.20 -5.93 -9.59
C GLY A 876 28.91 -7.10 -10.29
N ASP A 877 28.21 -8.21 -10.53
CA ASP A 877 28.76 -9.40 -11.20
C ASP A 877 28.92 -9.15 -12.71
N VAL A 878 30.07 -8.58 -13.07
CA VAL A 878 30.42 -8.29 -14.48
C VAL A 878 30.40 -9.57 -15.30
N ASP A 879 31.07 -10.62 -14.84
CA ASP A 879 31.24 -11.88 -15.59
C ASP A 879 29.90 -12.63 -15.78
N GLY A 880 29.02 -12.58 -14.79
CA GLY A 880 27.64 -13.05 -14.90
C GLY A 880 26.85 -12.30 -15.97
N VAL A 881 26.90 -10.96 -15.95
CA VAL A 881 26.24 -10.13 -16.99
C VAL A 881 26.80 -10.44 -18.37
N GLN A 882 28.12 -10.63 -18.52
CA GLN A 882 28.74 -10.97 -19.80
C GLN A 882 28.24 -12.32 -20.33
N ARG A 883 28.25 -13.36 -19.50
CA ARG A 883 27.79 -14.70 -19.88
C ARG A 883 26.30 -14.71 -20.19
N LEU A 884 25.49 -13.98 -19.41
CA LEU A 884 24.06 -13.84 -19.65
C LEU A 884 23.80 -13.20 -21.01
N LEU A 885 24.46 -12.06 -21.32
CA LEU A 885 24.30 -11.39 -22.61
C LEU A 885 24.85 -12.19 -23.80
N ALA A 886 25.84 -13.05 -23.57
CA ALA A 886 26.41 -13.93 -24.60
C ALA A 886 25.53 -15.15 -24.93
N SER A 887 24.62 -15.54 -24.03
CA SER A 887 23.71 -16.67 -24.22
C SER A 887 22.71 -16.47 -25.39
N PRO A 888 22.15 -17.54 -25.98
CA PRO A 888 21.14 -17.45 -27.03
C PRO A 888 19.92 -16.61 -26.67
N GLY A 889 19.46 -16.68 -25.42
CA GLY A 889 18.35 -15.85 -24.92
C GLY A 889 18.79 -14.42 -24.59
N GLY A 890 20.03 -14.24 -24.13
CA GLY A 890 20.62 -12.93 -23.83
C GLY A 890 20.70 -12.01 -25.04
N LYS A 891 21.04 -12.58 -26.21
CA LYS A 891 21.04 -11.87 -27.50
C LYS A 891 19.65 -11.41 -27.95
N ASN A 892 18.59 -11.96 -27.35
CA ASN A 892 17.19 -11.67 -27.68
C ASN A 892 16.48 -10.83 -26.60
N LEU A 893 17.18 -10.36 -25.57
CA LEU A 893 16.60 -9.49 -24.54
C LEU A 893 16.02 -8.21 -25.15
N ARG A 894 14.90 -7.75 -24.59
CA ARG A 894 14.28 -6.51 -25.04
C ARG A 894 15.24 -5.32 -24.85
N PRO A 895 15.34 -4.40 -25.83
CA PRO A 895 16.18 -3.20 -25.71
C PRO A 895 15.88 -2.35 -24.47
N GLU A 896 14.60 -2.28 -24.06
CA GLU A 896 14.19 -1.57 -22.85
C GLU A 896 14.69 -2.23 -21.56
N VAL A 897 14.87 -3.55 -21.55
CA VAL A 897 15.46 -4.26 -20.40
C VAL A 897 16.95 -3.98 -20.29
N ILE A 898 17.68 -3.98 -21.41
CA ILE A 898 19.11 -3.60 -21.44
C ILE A 898 19.29 -2.14 -21.01
N LYS A 899 18.45 -1.23 -21.51
CA LYS A 899 18.45 0.19 -21.13
C LYS A 899 18.09 0.40 -19.66
N SER A 900 17.14 -0.37 -19.12
CA SER A 900 16.79 -0.35 -17.70
C SER A 900 17.96 -0.87 -16.84
N ALA A 901 18.56 -1.99 -17.22
CA ALA A 901 19.74 -2.55 -16.57
C ALA A 901 20.93 -1.59 -16.61
N ARG A 902 21.15 -0.89 -17.74
CA ARG A 902 22.19 0.14 -17.85
C ARG A 902 21.94 1.32 -16.91
N ARG A 903 20.68 1.78 -16.78
CA ARG A 903 20.31 2.81 -15.81
C ARG A 903 20.51 2.34 -14.37
N LEU A 904 20.22 1.07 -14.09
CA LEU A 904 20.42 0.47 -12.77
C LEU A 904 21.91 0.39 -12.43
N ALA A 905 22.75 -0.07 -13.35
CA ALA A 905 24.22 -0.05 -13.23
C ALA A 905 24.75 1.37 -12.96
N ALA A 906 24.19 2.36 -13.67
CA ALA A 906 24.58 3.75 -13.48
C ALA A 906 24.15 4.31 -12.11
N LYS A 907 23.03 3.83 -11.57
CA LYS A 907 22.53 4.20 -10.25
C LYS A 907 23.31 3.53 -9.11
N THR A 908 23.78 2.31 -9.31
CA THR A 908 24.62 1.58 -8.34
C THR A 908 26.07 2.03 -8.36
N GLY A 909 26.47 2.89 -9.29
CA GLY A 909 27.82 3.44 -9.39
C GLY A 909 28.79 2.56 -10.18
N SER A 910 28.32 1.48 -10.81
CA SER A 910 29.20 0.56 -11.55
C SER A 910 29.50 1.08 -12.96
N LEU A 911 30.67 1.70 -13.12
CA LEU A 911 31.18 2.16 -14.42
C LEU A 911 31.28 1.02 -15.44
N VAL A 912 31.89 -0.10 -15.04
CA VAL A 912 32.16 -1.25 -15.92
C VAL A 912 30.87 -1.84 -16.49
N LEU A 913 29.86 -2.07 -15.65
CA LEU A 913 28.56 -2.59 -16.10
C LEU A 913 27.80 -1.56 -16.96
N THR A 914 27.89 -0.27 -16.62
CA THR A 914 27.24 0.80 -17.39
C THR A 914 27.82 0.93 -18.80
N GLN A 915 29.12 0.70 -18.96
CA GLN A 915 29.80 0.63 -20.26
C GLN A 915 29.46 -0.66 -21.01
N PHE A 916 29.30 -1.77 -20.30
CA PHE A 916 29.00 -3.06 -20.91
C PHE A 916 27.55 -3.12 -21.45
N LEU A 917 26.59 -2.49 -20.76
CA LEU A 917 25.16 -2.52 -21.10
C LEU A 917 24.74 -1.45 -22.12
N VAL A 918 25.62 -1.08 -23.05
CA VAL A 918 25.30 -0.10 -24.10
C VAL A 918 24.36 -0.74 -25.14
N PRO A 919 23.16 -0.17 -25.39
CA PRO A 919 22.27 -0.65 -26.44
C PRO A 919 22.94 -0.59 -27.82
N ILE A 920 22.79 -1.64 -28.63
CA ILE A 920 23.46 -1.84 -29.93
C ILE A 920 23.12 -0.70 -30.92
N ASP A 921 21.98 -0.05 -30.75
CA ASP A 921 21.41 0.99 -31.60
C ASP A 921 21.83 2.44 -31.23
N ARG A 922 22.56 2.66 -30.13
CA ARG A 922 22.90 4.01 -29.65
C ARG A 922 24.33 4.16 -29.09
N PRO A 923 25.30 4.64 -29.89
CA PRO A 923 26.68 4.82 -29.45
C PRO A 923 26.90 6.03 -28.51
N LYS A 924 25.91 6.92 -28.36
CA LYS A 924 26.03 8.12 -27.50
C LYS A 924 25.38 7.89 -26.14
N THR A 925 26.10 8.23 -25.06
CA THR A 925 25.61 8.12 -23.69
C THR A 925 24.46 9.10 -23.42
N PRO A 926 23.28 8.64 -22.98
CA PRO A 926 22.15 9.52 -22.67
C PRO A 926 22.44 10.45 -21.48
N GLU A 927 21.89 11.67 -21.50
CA GLU A 927 22.00 12.66 -20.40
C GLU A 927 21.66 12.04 -19.02
N GLU A 928 20.65 11.18 -18.97
CA GLU A 928 20.22 10.52 -17.74
C GLU A 928 21.31 9.63 -17.11
N ILE A 929 22.13 8.96 -17.92
CA ILE A 929 23.22 8.11 -17.42
C ILE A 929 24.34 8.98 -16.85
N ILE A 930 24.64 10.11 -17.50
CA ILE A 930 25.63 11.08 -17.03
C ILE A 930 25.20 11.68 -15.69
N LYS A 931 23.91 12.03 -15.58
CA LYS A 931 23.31 12.49 -14.33
C LYS A 931 23.47 11.47 -13.20
N LEU A 932 23.14 10.20 -13.47
CA LEU A 932 23.25 9.13 -12.48
C LEU A 932 24.70 8.88 -12.06
N ALA A 933 25.65 8.92 -12.99
CA ALA A 933 27.07 8.81 -12.68
C ALA A 933 27.54 9.90 -11.70
N ILE A 934 27.16 11.17 -11.93
CA ILE A 934 27.47 12.28 -11.02
C ILE A 934 26.76 12.11 -9.66
N GLN A 935 25.50 11.65 -9.68
CA GLN A 935 24.72 11.43 -8.46
C GLN A 935 25.20 10.24 -7.63
N SER A 936 25.87 9.26 -8.23
CA SER A 936 26.45 8.10 -7.53
C SER A 936 27.56 8.48 -6.55
N GLN A 937 28.14 9.68 -6.70
CA GLN A 937 29.28 10.17 -5.93
C GLN A 937 30.59 9.39 -6.15
N ASP A 938 30.63 8.48 -7.14
CA ASP A 938 31.85 7.80 -7.58
C ASP A 938 32.68 8.71 -8.51
N VAL A 939 33.93 8.96 -8.13
CA VAL A 939 34.82 9.89 -8.82
C VAL A 939 35.29 9.35 -10.18
N ASP A 940 35.60 8.06 -10.28
CA ASP A 940 36.06 7.44 -11.53
C ASP A 940 34.91 7.33 -12.54
N PHE A 941 33.71 7.05 -12.06
CA PHE A 941 32.52 7.06 -12.89
C PHE A 941 32.17 8.46 -13.39
N ALA A 942 32.23 9.47 -12.52
CA ALA A 942 32.06 10.86 -12.91
C ALA A 942 33.14 11.31 -13.90
N LYS A 943 34.39 10.89 -13.71
CA LYS A 943 35.53 11.17 -14.61
C LYS A 943 35.31 10.59 -16.01
N TRP A 944 34.66 9.42 -16.12
CA TRP A 944 34.22 8.88 -17.41
C TRP A 944 33.01 9.62 -17.99
N ALA A 945 32.01 9.96 -17.16
CA ALA A 945 30.72 10.48 -17.62
C ALA A 945 30.76 11.96 -18.02
N ILE A 946 31.44 12.81 -17.23
CA ILE A 946 31.47 14.27 -17.40
C ILE A 946 31.96 14.67 -18.82
N PRO A 947 33.06 14.11 -19.36
CA PRO A 947 33.52 14.44 -20.72
C PRO A 947 32.53 14.11 -21.84
N GLN A 948 31.57 13.22 -21.59
CA GLN A 948 30.57 12.80 -22.57
C GLN A 948 29.32 13.70 -22.57
N THR A 949 29.25 14.67 -21.65
CA THR A 949 28.16 15.64 -21.59
C THR A 949 28.09 16.40 -22.92
N LYS A 950 26.87 16.61 -23.43
CA LYS A 950 26.70 17.47 -24.60
C LYS A 950 26.59 18.94 -24.16
N PRO A 951 26.98 19.89 -25.02
CA PRO A 951 26.82 21.31 -24.74
C PRO A 951 25.38 21.69 -24.38
N GLU A 952 24.36 21.12 -25.05
CA GLU A 952 22.94 21.34 -24.70
C GLU A 952 22.55 20.87 -23.29
N ASP A 953 23.21 19.84 -22.75
CA ASP A 953 22.87 19.22 -21.47
C ASP A 953 23.55 19.92 -20.27
N CYS A 954 24.53 20.81 -20.54
CA CYS A 954 25.36 21.45 -19.52
C CYS A 954 24.55 22.28 -18.51
N VAL A 955 23.42 22.84 -18.94
CA VAL A 955 22.50 23.60 -18.08
C VAL A 955 21.92 22.72 -16.97
N ASN A 956 21.52 21.50 -17.32
CA ASN A 956 20.96 20.54 -16.37
C ASN A 956 22.06 19.94 -15.52
N MET A 957 23.22 19.61 -16.11
CA MET A 957 24.34 19.01 -15.38
C MET A 957 24.92 19.96 -14.34
N MET A 958 24.96 21.27 -14.58
CA MET A 958 25.40 22.26 -13.60
C MET A 958 24.62 22.20 -12.28
N LYS A 959 23.30 21.97 -12.33
CA LYS A 959 22.48 21.81 -11.11
C LYS A 959 22.79 20.52 -10.35
N VAL A 960 23.08 19.46 -11.12
CA VAL A 960 23.39 18.13 -10.58
C VAL A 960 24.75 18.16 -9.89
N THR A 961 25.77 18.73 -10.54
CA THR A 961 27.14 18.81 -10.00
C THR A 961 27.22 19.75 -8.81
N LEU A 962 26.51 20.89 -8.81
CA LEU A 962 26.43 21.78 -7.64
C LEU A 962 25.84 21.09 -6.41
N SER A 963 25.00 20.07 -6.61
CA SER A 963 24.38 19.29 -5.54
C SER A 963 25.22 18.07 -5.12
N SER A 964 26.36 17.83 -5.78
CA SER A 964 27.30 16.76 -5.43
C SER A 964 27.95 17.02 -4.06
N LYS A 965 28.20 15.97 -3.28
CA LYS A 965 28.96 16.07 -2.01
C LYS A 965 30.47 15.96 -2.23
N SER A 966 30.91 15.33 -3.33
CA SER A 966 32.33 15.21 -3.70
C SER A 966 32.86 16.50 -4.34
N GLU A 967 33.87 17.10 -3.71
CA GLU A 967 34.61 18.24 -4.27
C GLU A 967 35.42 17.85 -5.51
N GLU A 968 35.90 16.60 -5.59
CA GLU A 968 36.62 16.09 -6.76
C GLU A 968 35.70 16.00 -7.98
N ILE A 969 34.47 15.51 -7.83
CA ILE A 969 33.48 15.50 -8.91
C ILE A 969 33.13 16.92 -9.36
N TYR A 970 33.01 17.85 -8.41
CA TYR A 970 32.78 19.25 -8.75
C TYR A 970 33.96 19.86 -9.50
N THR A 971 35.20 19.56 -9.07
CA THR A 971 36.43 19.99 -9.75
C THR A 971 36.50 19.42 -11.17
N LEU A 972 36.19 18.14 -11.38
CA LEU A 972 36.11 17.53 -12.71
C LEU A 972 35.08 18.22 -13.62
N TRP A 973 33.95 18.63 -13.05
CA TRP A 973 32.94 19.39 -13.79
C TRP A 973 33.46 20.77 -14.19
N GLU A 974 34.13 21.47 -13.29
CA GLU A 974 34.76 22.76 -13.62
C GLU A 974 35.86 22.62 -14.68
N ASP A 975 36.69 21.60 -14.59
CA ASP A 975 37.71 21.28 -15.60
C ASP A 975 37.04 21.12 -16.97
N TYR A 976 35.98 20.32 -17.04
CA TYR A 976 35.21 20.13 -18.26
C TYR A 976 34.63 21.44 -18.80
N LEU A 977 34.05 22.31 -17.96
CA LEU A 977 33.57 23.63 -18.38
C LEU A 977 34.67 24.50 -19.00
N THR A 978 35.93 24.37 -18.54
CA THR A 978 37.06 25.09 -19.15
C THR A 978 37.42 24.56 -20.54
N THR A 979 37.09 23.30 -20.85
CA THR A 979 37.36 22.70 -22.17
C THR A 979 36.33 23.05 -23.25
N LEU A 980 35.11 23.43 -22.86
CA LEU A 980 34.04 23.79 -23.80
C LEU A 980 34.43 25.01 -24.66
N PRO A 981 33.97 25.16 -25.91
CA PRO A 981 34.12 26.41 -26.66
C PRO A 981 33.27 27.55 -26.03
N PRO A 982 33.65 28.84 -26.21
CA PRO A 982 32.83 29.99 -25.76
C PRO A 982 31.43 30.03 -26.40
N THR A 983 31.29 29.48 -27.60
CA THR A 983 30.05 29.35 -28.37
C THR A 983 30.01 27.98 -29.03
N VAL A 984 28.94 27.21 -28.80
CA VAL A 984 28.71 25.90 -29.43
C VAL A 984 27.45 25.96 -30.27
N THR A 985 27.52 25.55 -31.54
CA THR A 985 26.35 25.39 -32.43
C THR A 985 25.72 24.02 -32.24
N THR A 986 24.44 23.98 -31.85
CA THR A 986 23.68 22.76 -31.61
C THR A 986 22.79 22.44 -32.82
N GLY A 987 23.12 21.39 -33.57
CA GLY A 987 22.25 20.78 -34.59
C GLY A 987 22.42 21.24 -36.05
N PRO A 988 21.79 20.50 -37.01
CA PRO A 988 22.00 20.69 -38.46
C PRO A 988 21.35 21.94 -39.06
N SER A 989 20.53 22.67 -38.29
CA SER A 989 19.81 23.86 -38.76
C SER A 989 20.50 25.20 -38.46
N HIS A 990 21.73 25.20 -37.91
CA HIS A 990 22.55 26.40 -37.63
C HIS A 990 21.88 27.54 -36.82
N LYS A 991 20.70 27.34 -36.22
CA LYS A 991 19.92 28.43 -35.60
C LYS A 991 20.09 28.60 -34.09
N GLU A 992 20.62 27.62 -33.37
CA GLU A 992 20.80 27.69 -31.91
C GLU A 992 22.28 27.69 -31.54
N ARG A 993 22.74 28.81 -30.94
CA ARG A 993 24.09 28.96 -30.37
C ARG A 993 23.97 28.93 -28.86
N LEU A 994 24.60 27.97 -28.22
CA LEU A 994 24.71 27.89 -26.77
C LEU A 994 26.02 28.58 -26.34
N THR A 995 25.89 29.69 -25.62
CA THR A 995 27.01 30.42 -25.01
C THR A 995 27.23 29.92 -23.58
N LEU A 996 28.47 30.00 -23.07
CA LEU A 996 28.78 29.59 -21.68
C LEU A 996 27.89 30.29 -20.62
N GLU A 997 27.42 31.50 -20.90
CA GLU A 997 26.50 32.25 -20.04
C GLU A 997 25.11 31.58 -19.90
N CYS A 998 24.68 30.73 -20.85
CA CYS A 998 23.41 30.00 -20.79
C CYS A 998 23.38 28.97 -19.65
N ILE A 999 24.55 28.44 -19.26
CA ILE A 999 24.69 27.52 -18.11
C ILE A 999 24.29 28.23 -16.82
N PHE A 1000 24.67 29.51 -16.69
CA PHE A 1000 24.40 30.36 -15.54
C PHE A 1000 23.10 31.17 -15.74
N ASN A 1001 21.99 30.47 -15.94
CA ASN A 1001 20.69 31.10 -16.18
C ASN A 1001 19.90 31.40 -14.91
N ARG A 1002 18.77 32.11 -15.08
CA ARG A 1002 17.84 32.49 -14.01
C ARG A 1002 17.39 31.31 -13.13
N THR A 1003 17.19 30.13 -13.71
CA THR A 1003 16.71 28.96 -12.96
C THR A 1003 17.78 28.39 -12.04
N LEU A 1004 19.05 28.44 -12.47
CA LEU A 1004 20.20 28.08 -11.63
C LEU A 1004 20.30 29.02 -10.43
N PHE A 1005 20.28 30.34 -10.68
CA PHE A 1005 20.40 31.33 -9.62
C PHE A 1005 19.24 31.27 -8.62
N LYS A 1006 18.01 30.92 -9.07
CA LYS A 1006 16.89 30.67 -8.18
C LYS A 1006 17.12 29.43 -7.30
N ASP A 1007 17.71 28.35 -7.83
CA ASP A 1007 17.98 27.09 -7.10
C ASP A 1007 19.04 27.25 -6.00
N ILE A 1008 20.05 28.10 -6.23
CA ILE A 1008 21.12 28.33 -5.25
C ILE A 1008 20.75 29.33 -4.15
N LYS A 1009 19.57 29.98 -4.22
CA LYS A 1009 19.16 30.98 -3.23
C LYS A 1009 19.14 30.36 -1.82
N ASN A 1010 19.74 31.05 -0.85
CA ASN A 1010 19.88 30.62 0.55
C ASN A 1010 20.74 29.35 0.77
N ASN A 1011 21.60 28.98 -0.19
CA ASN A 1011 22.55 27.88 -0.04
C ASN A 1011 24.00 28.37 -0.18
N SER A 1012 24.67 28.59 0.95
CA SER A 1012 26.02 29.17 1.01
C SER A 1012 27.08 28.31 0.30
N VAL A 1013 26.94 26.98 0.33
CA VAL A 1013 27.88 26.04 -0.33
C VAL A 1013 27.74 26.12 -1.84
N LYS A 1014 26.51 26.04 -2.37
CA LYS A 1014 26.25 26.19 -3.80
C LYS A 1014 26.67 27.57 -4.30
N GLU A 1015 26.42 28.62 -3.52
CA GLU A 1015 26.83 29.98 -3.85
C GLU A 1015 28.36 30.13 -3.90
N ALA A 1016 29.08 29.58 -2.93
CA ALA A 1016 30.55 29.58 -2.92
C ALA A 1016 31.14 28.81 -4.12
N ARG A 1017 30.54 27.68 -4.48
CA ARG A 1017 30.93 26.87 -5.66
C ARG A 1017 30.70 27.62 -6.96
N VAL A 1018 29.53 28.23 -7.16
CA VAL A 1018 29.27 29.07 -8.33
C VAL A 1018 30.25 30.24 -8.42
N LYS A 1019 30.56 30.91 -7.29
CA LYS A 1019 31.59 31.96 -7.25
C LYS A 1019 32.95 31.45 -7.71
N HIS A 1020 33.37 30.28 -7.21
CA HIS A 1020 34.65 29.68 -7.58
C HIS A 1020 34.72 29.40 -9.09
N THR A 1021 33.66 28.79 -9.65
CA THR A 1021 33.58 28.50 -11.08
C THR A 1021 33.60 29.76 -11.93
N LEU A 1022 32.91 30.82 -11.52
CA LEU A 1022 32.93 32.11 -12.23
C LEU A 1022 34.32 32.75 -12.24
N ARG A 1023 35.07 32.69 -11.13
CA ARG A 1023 36.47 33.14 -11.08
C ARG A 1023 37.35 32.34 -12.02
N ARG A 1024 37.17 31.02 -12.02
CA ARG A 1024 37.96 30.10 -12.84
C ARG A 1024 37.71 30.31 -14.33
N LEU A 1025 36.48 30.64 -14.70
CA LEU A 1025 36.06 30.95 -16.07
C LEU A 1025 36.17 32.45 -16.43
N ARG A 1026 36.79 33.30 -15.61
CA ARG A 1026 36.85 34.76 -15.82
C ARG A 1026 37.25 35.16 -17.25
N ASN A 1027 38.35 34.59 -17.75
CA ASN A 1027 38.92 34.94 -19.06
C ASN A 1027 38.08 34.42 -20.24
N ARG A 1028 36.98 33.70 -19.97
CA ARG A 1028 36.08 33.08 -20.93
C ARG A 1028 34.77 33.84 -21.09
N PHE A 1029 34.48 34.78 -20.19
CA PHE A 1029 33.31 35.64 -20.29
C PHE A 1029 33.70 37.01 -20.85
N SER A 1030 32.91 37.50 -21.81
CA SER A 1030 32.99 38.90 -22.21
C SER A 1030 32.33 39.81 -21.16
N THR A 1031 32.67 41.10 -21.15
CA THR A 1031 31.97 42.12 -20.34
C THR A 1031 30.45 42.08 -20.55
N ARG A 1032 30.03 41.81 -21.80
CA ARG A 1032 28.62 41.63 -22.19
C ARG A 1032 28.01 40.42 -21.46
N SER A 1033 28.69 39.29 -21.50
CA SER A 1033 28.24 38.04 -20.86
C SER A 1033 28.12 38.16 -19.35
N LEU A 1034 29.12 38.77 -18.70
CA LEU A 1034 29.07 39.05 -17.26
C LEU A 1034 27.89 39.96 -16.90
N GLY A 1035 27.57 40.93 -17.76
CA GLY A 1035 26.36 41.75 -17.65
C GLY A 1035 25.06 40.94 -17.74
N VAL A 1036 24.96 39.97 -18.67
CA VAL A 1036 23.80 39.05 -18.76
C VAL A 1036 23.62 38.29 -17.45
N LEU A 1037 24.71 37.75 -16.88
CA LEU A 1037 24.67 37.03 -15.60
C LEU A 1037 24.20 37.93 -14.45
N LEU A 1038 24.68 39.17 -14.40
CA LEU A 1038 24.29 40.15 -13.37
C LEU A 1038 22.78 40.45 -13.43
N THR A 1039 22.23 40.61 -14.64
CA THR A 1039 20.77 40.80 -14.83
C THR A 1039 19.97 39.55 -14.46
N ASN A 1040 20.50 38.34 -14.70
CA ASN A 1040 19.86 37.09 -14.31
C ASN A 1040 19.79 36.92 -12.79
N ILE A 1041 20.85 37.29 -12.06
CA ILE A 1041 20.87 37.29 -10.58
C ILE A 1041 19.84 38.28 -10.06
N ALA A 1042 19.80 39.51 -10.58
CA ALA A 1042 18.83 40.53 -10.16
C ALA A 1042 17.37 40.10 -10.42
N LYS A 1043 17.10 39.32 -11.47
CA LYS A 1043 15.78 38.75 -11.79
C LYS A 1043 15.40 37.50 -10.97
N SER A 1044 16.31 36.94 -10.17
CA SER A 1044 16.11 35.65 -9.50
C SER A 1044 16.46 35.69 -8.02
N SER A 1045 17.70 35.36 -7.64
CA SER A 1045 18.13 35.25 -6.24
C SER A 1045 18.34 36.60 -5.58
N CYS A 1046 18.67 37.63 -6.38
CA CYS A 1046 19.20 38.90 -5.90
C CYS A 1046 20.43 38.73 -4.98
N SER A 1047 21.23 37.67 -5.20
CA SER A 1047 22.35 37.35 -4.30
C SER A 1047 23.45 38.41 -4.37
N LEU A 1048 23.58 39.18 -3.28
CA LEU A 1048 24.60 40.22 -3.15
C LEU A 1048 26.03 39.65 -3.32
N PRO A 1049 26.42 38.52 -2.68
CA PRO A 1049 27.78 38.02 -2.82
C PRO A 1049 28.14 37.67 -4.26
N LEU A 1050 27.23 37.05 -5.03
CA LEU A 1050 27.47 36.74 -6.46
C LEU A 1050 27.52 37.99 -7.33
N ALA A 1051 26.67 38.99 -7.06
CA ALA A 1051 26.70 40.25 -7.79
C ALA A 1051 28.02 41.01 -7.56
N GLN A 1052 28.51 41.04 -6.32
CA GLN A 1052 29.84 41.58 -5.98
C GLN A 1052 30.95 40.88 -6.76
N GLU A 1053 30.88 39.55 -6.85
CA GLU A 1053 31.85 38.75 -7.61
C GLU A 1053 31.83 39.10 -9.10
N LEU A 1054 30.66 39.13 -9.74
CA LEU A 1054 30.55 39.48 -11.15
C LEU A 1054 31.08 40.89 -11.46
N ILE A 1055 30.78 41.87 -10.58
CA ILE A 1055 31.29 43.24 -10.73
C ILE A 1055 32.81 43.27 -10.58
N ALA A 1056 33.37 42.53 -9.62
CA ALA A 1056 34.82 42.39 -9.48
C ALA A 1056 35.49 41.71 -10.70
N LEU A 1057 34.77 40.79 -11.36
CA LEU A 1057 35.22 40.14 -12.60
C LEU A 1057 35.07 41.04 -13.84
N GLY A 1058 34.39 42.19 -13.74
CA GLY A 1058 34.25 43.19 -14.80
C GLY A 1058 32.84 43.30 -15.41
N ALA A 1059 31.79 42.81 -14.75
CA ALA A 1059 30.40 43.00 -15.21
C ALA A 1059 30.03 44.49 -15.26
N SER A 1060 29.54 44.97 -16.41
CA SER A 1060 28.97 46.31 -16.51
C SER A 1060 27.62 46.35 -15.79
N MET A 1061 27.50 47.24 -14.81
CA MET A 1061 26.24 47.50 -14.10
C MET A 1061 25.17 48.13 -15.02
N GLU A 1062 25.59 48.71 -16.15
CA GLU A 1062 24.74 49.36 -17.14
C GLU A 1062 24.25 48.42 -18.25
N PHE A 1063 24.71 47.17 -18.28
CA PHE A 1063 24.25 46.18 -19.25
C PHE A 1063 22.73 45.88 -19.07
N PRO A 1064 21.91 45.73 -20.15
CA PRO A 1064 22.27 45.59 -21.57
C PRO A 1064 22.36 46.89 -22.39
N ARG A 1065 22.33 48.07 -21.76
CA ARG A 1065 22.16 49.33 -22.48
C ARG A 1065 23.24 49.52 -23.56
N ASP A 1066 22.78 49.78 -24.79
CA ASP A 1066 23.60 50.19 -25.92
C ASP A 1066 23.80 51.72 -25.92
N GLU A 1067 24.54 52.27 -26.90
CA GLU A 1067 24.71 53.74 -27.07
C GLU A 1067 23.38 54.50 -27.21
N LYS A 1068 22.25 53.79 -27.41
CA LYS A 1068 20.88 54.30 -27.49
C LYS A 1068 20.07 54.14 -26.19
N GLY A 1069 20.66 53.58 -25.12
CA GLY A 1069 20.06 53.52 -23.78
C GLY A 1069 18.99 52.44 -23.56
N THR A 1070 18.77 51.52 -24.51
CA THR A 1070 17.60 50.63 -24.44
C THR A 1070 17.85 49.34 -23.66
N GLY A 1071 17.13 49.14 -22.53
CA GLY A 1071 17.07 47.87 -21.78
C GLY A 1071 17.13 47.98 -20.25
N LEU A 1072 16.58 46.99 -19.54
CA LEU A 1072 16.50 46.96 -18.07
C LEU A 1072 17.83 46.48 -17.43
N THR A 1073 18.50 47.37 -16.70
CA THR A 1073 19.74 47.05 -15.96
C THR A 1073 19.48 46.18 -14.72
N ALA A 1074 20.54 45.66 -14.11
CA ALA A 1074 20.42 44.89 -12.87
C ALA A 1074 19.72 45.68 -11.74
N LEU A 1075 19.93 47.01 -11.68
CA LEU A 1075 19.26 47.89 -10.71
C LEU A 1075 17.75 47.98 -10.98
N HIS A 1076 17.33 48.16 -12.24
CA HIS A 1076 15.91 48.17 -12.63
C HIS A 1076 15.20 46.84 -12.35
N LEU A 1077 15.93 45.74 -12.40
CA LEU A 1077 15.39 44.39 -12.18
C LEU A 1077 15.27 44.08 -10.69
N ALA A 1078 16.25 44.51 -9.89
CA ALA A 1078 16.22 44.40 -8.44
C ALA A 1078 15.11 45.26 -7.82
N SER A 1079 14.82 46.46 -8.36
CA SER A 1079 13.76 47.34 -7.85
C SER A 1079 12.34 46.80 -7.98
N LYS A 1080 12.14 45.76 -8.79
CA LYS A 1080 10.86 45.05 -8.92
C LYS A 1080 10.64 43.97 -7.85
N ASN A 1081 11.64 43.68 -7.01
CA ASN A 1081 11.60 42.59 -6.02
C ASN A 1081 11.66 43.13 -4.58
N THR A 1082 10.71 42.72 -3.73
CA THR A 1082 10.53 43.22 -2.35
C THR A 1082 11.32 42.44 -1.29
N SER A 1083 12.22 41.54 -1.70
CA SER A 1083 13.05 40.75 -0.77
C SER A 1083 14.20 41.55 -0.14
N ARG A 1084 14.65 41.12 1.03
CA ARG A 1084 15.83 41.68 1.72
C ARG A 1084 17.08 41.64 0.84
N GLU A 1085 17.30 40.56 0.11
CA GLU A 1085 18.45 40.41 -0.79
C GLU A 1085 18.39 41.42 -1.94
N ALA A 1086 17.20 41.69 -2.48
CA ALA A 1086 17.00 42.73 -3.50
C ALA A 1086 17.31 44.12 -2.96
N ALA A 1087 16.85 44.46 -1.75
CA ALA A 1087 17.13 45.74 -1.12
C ALA A 1087 18.63 45.95 -0.87
N LEU A 1088 19.34 44.92 -0.38
CA LEU A 1088 20.80 44.96 -0.20
C LEU A 1088 21.56 45.05 -1.52
N LEU A 1089 21.11 44.35 -2.57
CA LEU A 1089 21.69 44.43 -3.91
C LEU A 1089 21.51 45.82 -4.52
N MET A 1090 20.34 46.43 -4.38
CA MET A 1090 20.10 47.80 -4.83
C MET A 1090 21.01 48.80 -4.11
N GLN A 1091 21.11 48.70 -2.78
CA GLN A 1091 22.01 49.54 -1.99
C GLN A 1091 23.45 49.46 -2.50
N TYR A 1092 23.94 48.24 -2.73
CA TYR A 1092 25.30 48.02 -3.21
C TYR A 1092 25.54 48.57 -4.63
N LEU A 1093 24.61 48.33 -5.57
CA LEU A 1093 24.75 48.82 -6.95
C LEU A 1093 24.79 50.35 -7.01
N ILE A 1094 23.93 51.02 -6.21
CA ILE A 1094 23.90 52.48 -6.12
C ILE A 1094 25.22 53.02 -5.55
N LEU A 1095 25.70 52.46 -4.43
CA LEU A 1095 26.96 52.89 -3.82
C LEU A 1095 28.19 52.61 -4.72
N LYS A 1096 28.09 51.67 -5.67
CA LYS A 1096 29.13 51.40 -6.67
C LYS A 1096 29.04 52.27 -7.92
N GLY A 1097 28.05 53.16 -8.02
CA GLY A 1097 27.91 54.10 -9.13
C GLY A 1097 27.10 53.60 -10.31
N ALA A 1098 26.18 52.64 -10.10
CA ALA A 1098 25.19 52.32 -11.13
C ALA A 1098 24.31 53.55 -11.43
N ALA A 1099 24.04 53.82 -12.70
CA ALA A 1099 23.28 54.99 -13.12
C ALA A 1099 21.83 54.90 -12.60
N ILE A 1100 21.46 55.87 -11.76
CA ILE A 1100 20.12 55.96 -11.15
C ILE A 1100 19.14 56.68 -12.08
N GLN A 1101 19.67 57.51 -12.98
CA GLN A 1101 18.92 58.25 -13.99
C GLN A 1101 19.51 57.96 -15.37
N LEU A 1102 18.67 57.51 -16.29
CA LEU A 1102 18.82 57.62 -17.74
C LEU A 1102 17.62 56.89 -18.37
N ASP A 1103 16.43 57.51 -18.39
CA ASP A 1103 15.43 57.30 -19.45
C ASP A 1103 14.32 58.35 -19.32
N THR A 1104 14.12 59.10 -20.38
CA THR A 1104 13.12 60.16 -20.56
C THR A 1104 11.70 59.63 -20.83
N SER A 1105 11.41 58.37 -20.43
CA SER A 1105 10.12 57.72 -20.63
C SER A 1105 9.47 57.32 -19.29
N PRO A 1106 8.25 57.81 -18.98
CA PRO A 1106 7.59 57.63 -17.67
C PRO A 1106 7.09 56.21 -17.38
N ALA A 1107 7.27 55.24 -18.28
CA ALA A 1107 6.75 53.88 -18.09
C ALA A 1107 7.68 52.93 -17.31
N HIS A 1108 8.97 53.26 -17.10
CA HIS A 1108 10.00 52.30 -16.65
C HIS A 1108 10.89 52.82 -15.49
N GLY A 1109 10.45 53.83 -14.73
CA GLY A 1109 11.23 54.43 -13.64
C GLY A 1109 11.57 53.46 -12.51
N ILE A 1110 12.84 53.44 -12.07
CA ILE A 1110 13.35 52.52 -11.03
C ILE A 1110 12.60 52.72 -9.70
N TRP A 1111 12.23 53.97 -9.39
CA TRP A 1111 11.52 54.38 -8.17
C TRP A 1111 10.05 53.91 -8.11
N GLN A 1112 9.46 53.51 -9.25
CA GLN A 1112 8.08 52.96 -9.30
C GLN A 1112 8.05 51.44 -9.06
N GLY A 1113 9.20 50.80 -8.87
CA GLY A 1113 9.26 49.38 -8.54
C GLY A 1113 8.86 49.15 -7.07
N LYS A 1114 7.94 48.21 -6.81
CA LYS A 1114 7.52 47.85 -5.44
C LYS A 1114 8.68 47.56 -4.48
N GLY A 1115 9.79 47.03 -4.98
CA GLY A 1115 11.00 46.77 -4.18
C GLY A 1115 11.72 48.04 -3.73
N ALA A 1116 11.68 49.12 -4.53
CA ALA A 1116 12.23 50.42 -4.17
C ALA A 1116 11.35 51.15 -3.14
N GLU A 1117 10.03 51.02 -3.22
CA GLU A 1117 9.10 51.55 -2.20
C GLU A 1117 9.29 50.84 -0.84
N GLU A 1118 9.48 49.53 -0.86
CA GLU A 1118 9.59 48.71 0.36
C GLU A 1118 11.03 48.58 0.89
N MET A 1119 12.05 49.18 0.26
CA MET A 1119 13.45 48.95 0.65
C MET A 1119 13.78 49.45 2.06
N ALA A 1120 13.09 50.51 2.52
CA ALA A 1120 13.27 51.08 3.86
C ALA A 1120 12.97 50.06 4.96
N LYS A 1121 12.05 49.12 4.69
CA LYS A 1121 11.72 48.02 5.61
C LYS A 1121 12.91 47.12 5.92
N TRP A 1122 13.85 46.97 4.98
CA TRP A 1122 14.94 46.00 5.07
C TRP A 1122 16.30 46.62 5.33
N VAL A 1123 16.55 47.83 4.79
CA VAL A 1123 17.85 48.50 4.82
C VAL A 1123 17.82 49.75 5.72
N GLY A 1124 16.64 50.15 6.21
CA GLY A 1124 16.48 51.30 7.11
C GLY A 1124 16.67 52.66 6.44
N MET A 1125 16.72 52.71 5.11
CA MET A 1125 16.85 53.91 4.30
C MET A 1125 15.85 53.87 3.15
N THR A 1126 15.21 55.00 2.87
CA THR A 1126 14.34 55.18 1.70
C THR A 1126 15.17 55.31 0.42
N TRP A 1127 14.53 55.13 -0.73
CA TRP A 1127 15.16 55.32 -2.04
C TRP A 1127 15.75 56.73 -2.21
N GLU A 1128 15.06 57.76 -1.69
CA GLU A 1128 15.47 59.16 -1.75
C GLU A 1128 16.69 59.44 -0.85
N GLU A 1129 16.73 58.87 0.36
CA GLU A 1129 17.87 58.98 1.27
C GLU A 1129 19.12 58.32 0.68
N LEU A 1130 18.98 57.14 0.07
CA LEU A 1130 20.10 56.44 -0.56
C LEU A 1130 20.61 57.19 -1.80
N HIS A 1131 19.71 57.78 -2.59
CA HIS A 1131 20.08 58.64 -3.72
C HIS A 1131 20.87 59.88 -3.28
N ASN A 1132 20.43 60.52 -2.19
CA ASN A 1132 21.15 61.67 -1.61
C ASN A 1132 22.51 61.26 -1.03
N GLN A 1133 22.61 60.09 -0.41
CA GLN A 1133 23.87 59.54 0.07
C GLN A 1133 24.84 59.29 -1.10
N TYR A 1134 24.37 58.72 -2.21
CA TYR A 1134 25.16 58.55 -3.42
C TYR A 1134 25.72 59.88 -3.95
N LEU A 1135 24.88 60.90 -4.09
CA LEU A 1135 25.28 62.25 -4.52
C LEU A 1135 26.33 62.89 -3.59
N SER A 1136 26.26 62.61 -2.29
CA SER A 1136 27.23 63.11 -1.30
C SER A 1136 28.59 62.38 -1.33
N SER A 1137 28.63 61.15 -1.83
CA SER A 1137 29.80 60.25 -1.81
C SER A 1137 30.57 60.15 -3.13
N SER A 1138 30.02 60.67 -4.23
CA SER A 1138 30.63 60.60 -5.56
C SER A 1138 31.61 61.79 -5.78
N PRO A 1139 32.93 61.58 -6.02
CA PRO A 1139 33.91 62.67 -6.12
C PRO A 1139 33.81 63.58 -7.36
N GLY A 1140 32.73 63.51 -8.15
CA GLY A 1140 32.67 64.08 -9.50
C GLY A 1140 31.52 65.04 -9.81
N HIS A 1141 30.60 65.33 -8.87
CA HIS A 1141 29.51 66.29 -9.11
C HIS A 1141 29.43 67.35 -8.01
N LYS A 1142 30.48 68.16 -7.93
CA LYS A 1142 30.36 69.58 -7.59
C LYS A 1142 30.83 70.39 -8.81
N SER A 1143 29.94 71.26 -9.28
CA SER A 1143 30.08 72.26 -10.36
C SER A 1143 30.32 71.76 -11.81
N LYS A 1144 29.23 71.64 -12.60
CA LYS A 1144 28.89 72.55 -13.70
C LYS A 1144 27.54 72.18 -14.29
#